data_AF-A0A5N4CHL8-F1
#
_entry.id   AF-A0A5N4CHL8-F1
#
_cell.length_a   1.000
_cell.length_b   1.000
_cell.length_c   1.000
_cell.angle_alpha   90.00
_cell.angle_beta   90.00
_cell.angle_gamma   90.00
#
_symmetry.space_group_name_H-M   'P 1'
#
loop_
_entity.id
_entity.type
_entity.pdbx_description
1 polymer ?
#
loop_
_entity_poly.entity_id
_entity_poly.type
_entity_poly.pdbx_seq_one_letter_code
_entity_poly.pdbx_strand_id
1 'polypeptide(L)'
;MYVKKINSFFFSAGVLVDLGLEENGTAYQRAEKYVVRLDNEIQTKFEVFMRRVKQNPYTLFVLVHDNSHVELTSVISGSLSHGEPSHGLADRVINCREVLEAFNLLVLQVTSCPYTLQTQQSRISASNEVHWIQLDSTEAMSCEEKLYFGLNEYSKSLQWGVTSPLLRCDETFEKMVNTLLESDVGSKVTVELITNPFLPHLICTPTAQTWLSQRVPPPECQPPVFCRRYPRLHSMVVRCYLLIQQYSEALMALTTMASLRDHSTPETLSILDDLLSSPAKTKSGRGHMLILRVPSVQLAMLAKERLQEVRDKLGLQYRFEIILGNPASELSVATHFVARLKVCTIGGTWRGNEAEEWTPRTYQDLEGLPCIVILTGKDPLGESFPRSLKYCDLRLIDSSYLTRTALEQEVGLACCYVSKEVIRGPTVALDLSGKEQERAAVSENDAEELLIDLERPQSNSSAVTGTSGSIMENGVSSSSTADKSQKQSLTSSFQSPANSVGLDEGVSAGLAGAGEALKQEWESLDPQMASSTTSKPPSSSSSGPRALPWPGQLVSGGRGLPAALPPIVILSKAAYYHSQSSEVSQSEGEPWPDIESFSKMPFDVSVHDPKYSLMSLVYTEKLAGVKQEAIKESRVEEPQKRETVSMMLTKYAAYNTFHHCEQCHQYMDFTSASQMSDSTLHAFTFSSSVLGEEVQLYFIIPKSKESHFVFSKQGKHLESMRLPLVSDKQNLNAVKSPIFTPSSGRHEHGLLNLFHAMEGISHLHLLVVKEYEMPLYRKYWPNHIMLVLPGMFNNAGVGAARFLIKELSYHNLELERNRLEELGVKRQCVWPFIVVMDDSCVLWHIHSVQEQTSQPMETGVSSKNVSLRSVLQHIEATPKIVHYAILGIQKWSSRLTSQSLKAPFSRCHVHDFILLNIDLTQNVQYDFNRYFCEDVDFNLRTNSSGLLICRFNNFSLMKKHVQVGGQRDFIIKPKIMVSESLAPILPLQYVCAPDSEHTLLAAPAQFLLEKFLQHASYKLFPKAIHNFKSPVLAIDCYLNIGPEVAICYVSSRPHSSNVNCEGVCFSGLLLYLCDSFVGADLLKKFKFLKGATLCVICQDRSSLRQTIVRLELEDEWQFRLRDEFQTANSSDDKPLYFLTGRHV
;
A
#
# COMPACT_ATOMS: atom_id res chain seq x y z
N MET A 1 -37.98 -16.44 2.64
CA MET A 1 -39.10 -15.80 3.39
C MET A 1 -39.47 -14.38 2.93
N TYR A 2 -38.55 -13.58 2.38
CA TYR A 2 -38.69 -12.11 2.32
C TYR A 2 -39.90 -11.55 1.57
N VAL A 3 -40.34 -12.20 0.49
CA VAL A 3 -41.63 -11.94 -0.18
C VAL A 3 -42.78 -11.78 0.83
N LYS A 4 -42.85 -12.63 1.88
CA LYS A 4 -43.91 -12.53 2.90
C LYS A 4 -43.73 -11.32 3.84
N LYS A 5 -42.49 -10.88 4.13
CA LYS A 5 -42.24 -9.65 4.92
C LYS A 5 -42.54 -8.39 4.10
N ILE A 6 -42.09 -8.32 2.85
CA ILE A 6 -42.34 -7.17 1.96
C ILE A 6 -43.83 -7.08 1.61
N ASN A 7 -44.48 -8.19 1.24
CA ASN A 7 -45.94 -8.21 1.06
C ASN A 7 -46.66 -7.87 2.38
N SER A 8 -46.21 -8.38 3.53
CA SER A 8 -46.80 -8.00 4.82
C SER A 8 -46.66 -6.50 5.11
N PHE A 9 -45.57 -5.84 4.67
CA PHE A 9 -45.37 -4.41 4.86
C PHE A 9 -46.32 -3.59 3.98
N PHE A 10 -46.34 -3.86 2.67
CA PHE A 10 -47.29 -3.22 1.74
C PHE A 10 -48.76 -3.52 2.07
N PHE A 11 -49.04 -4.67 2.69
CA PHE A 11 -50.37 -5.05 3.19
C PHE A 11 -50.73 -4.32 4.50
N SER A 12 -49.81 -4.26 5.48
CA SER A 12 -50.04 -3.51 6.72
C SER A 12 -50.13 -1.99 6.52
N ALA A 13 -49.52 -1.49 5.44
CA ALA A 13 -49.53 -0.08 5.05
C ALA A 13 -50.65 0.28 4.06
N GLY A 14 -51.64 -0.60 3.81
CA GLY A 14 -52.82 -0.30 2.97
C GLY A 14 -52.59 -0.23 1.45
N VAL A 15 -51.36 -0.01 1.01
CA VAL A 15 -50.96 0.45 -0.34
C VAL A 15 -51.65 -0.24 -1.53
N LEU A 16 -51.87 -1.55 -1.51
CA LEU A 16 -52.56 -2.24 -2.63
C LEU A 16 -54.05 -1.89 -2.74
N VAL A 17 -54.69 -1.53 -1.62
CA VAL A 17 -56.08 -1.06 -1.55
C VAL A 17 -56.14 0.44 -1.84
N ASP A 18 -55.20 1.22 -1.32
CA ASP A 18 -55.10 2.67 -1.58
C ASP A 18 -54.82 3.00 -3.06
N LEU A 19 -54.07 2.13 -3.75
CA LEU A 19 -53.86 2.19 -5.21
C LEU A 19 -55.05 1.62 -6.01
N GLY A 20 -56.09 1.10 -5.36
CA GLY A 20 -57.29 0.54 -6.01
C GLY A 20 -57.03 -0.75 -6.80
N LEU A 21 -56.02 -1.54 -6.41
CA LEU A 21 -55.60 -2.75 -7.15
C LEU A 21 -56.26 -4.04 -6.63
N GLU A 22 -56.66 -4.07 -5.36
CA GLU A 22 -57.40 -5.18 -4.73
C GLU A 22 -58.38 -4.66 -3.67
N GLU A 23 -59.42 -5.46 -3.39
CA GLU A 23 -60.41 -5.16 -2.35
C GLU A 23 -59.97 -5.64 -0.96
N ASN A 24 -60.40 -4.90 0.07
CA ASN A 24 -60.13 -5.24 1.48
C ASN A 24 -60.57 -6.68 1.80
N GLY A 25 -59.61 -7.48 2.27
CA GLY A 25 -59.80 -8.89 2.67
C GLY A 25 -59.26 -9.92 1.69
N THR A 26 -59.23 -9.67 0.37
CA THR A 26 -58.74 -10.66 -0.61
C THR A 26 -57.29 -10.45 -1.06
N ALA A 27 -56.75 -9.25 -0.82
CA ALA A 27 -55.40 -8.85 -1.25
C ALA A 27 -54.28 -9.83 -0.83
N TYR A 28 -54.36 -10.47 0.35
CA TYR A 28 -53.32 -11.39 0.84
C TYR A 28 -53.10 -12.61 -0.09
N GLN A 29 -54.19 -13.17 -0.63
CA GLN A 29 -54.11 -14.33 -1.54
C GLN A 29 -53.74 -13.92 -2.97
N ARG A 30 -54.21 -12.74 -3.41
CA ARG A 30 -53.97 -12.26 -4.78
C ARG A 30 -52.62 -11.58 -4.97
N ALA A 31 -51.98 -11.09 -3.89
CA ALA A 31 -50.67 -10.43 -3.95
C ALA A 31 -49.57 -11.30 -4.59
N GLU A 32 -49.63 -12.64 -4.45
CA GLU A 32 -48.66 -13.54 -5.08
C GLU A 32 -48.63 -13.42 -6.62
N LYS A 33 -49.73 -12.99 -7.27
CA LYS A 33 -49.77 -12.79 -8.74
C LYS A 33 -48.90 -11.62 -9.24
N TYR A 34 -48.47 -10.74 -8.33
CA TYR A 34 -47.52 -9.65 -8.61
C TYR A 34 -46.08 -10.01 -8.25
N VAL A 35 -45.86 -11.14 -7.57
CA VAL A 35 -44.52 -11.60 -7.16
C VAL A 35 -43.92 -12.44 -8.28
N VAL A 36 -42.89 -11.93 -8.93
CA VAL A 36 -42.03 -12.74 -9.81
C VAL A 36 -41.00 -13.45 -8.94
N ARG A 37 -41.03 -14.80 -8.93
CA ARG A 37 -40.02 -15.63 -8.27
C ARG A 37 -38.92 -16.00 -9.26
N LEU A 38 -37.77 -16.42 -8.74
CA LEU A 38 -36.64 -16.93 -9.52
C LEU A 38 -36.92 -18.37 -9.96
N ASP A 39 -37.94 -18.52 -10.80
CA ASP A 39 -38.44 -19.79 -11.37
C ASP A 39 -38.31 -19.79 -12.91
N ASN A 40 -38.58 -20.93 -13.55
CA ASN A 40 -38.46 -21.08 -15.01
C ASN A 40 -39.48 -20.22 -15.81
N GLU A 41 -40.46 -19.59 -15.16
CA GLU A 41 -41.47 -18.76 -15.80
C GLU A 41 -41.13 -17.26 -15.73
N ILE A 42 -39.99 -16.89 -15.09
CA ILE A 42 -39.57 -15.50 -14.87
C ILE A 42 -39.57 -14.66 -16.15
N GLN A 43 -39.03 -15.20 -17.24
CA GLN A 43 -38.94 -14.51 -18.53
C GLN A 43 -40.35 -14.18 -19.06
N THR A 44 -41.24 -15.16 -19.09
CA THR A 44 -42.63 -15.01 -19.57
C THR A 44 -43.43 -14.02 -18.71
N LYS A 45 -43.29 -14.10 -17.38
CA LYS A 45 -43.91 -13.16 -16.43
C LYS A 45 -43.40 -11.73 -16.64
N PHE A 46 -42.09 -11.58 -16.87
CA PHE A 46 -41.45 -10.28 -17.07
C PHE A 46 -41.78 -9.65 -18.42
N GLU A 47 -41.83 -10.41 -19.51
CA GLU A 47 -42.28 -9.92 -20.82
C GLU A 47 -43.74 -9.44 -20.79
N VAL A 48 -44.62 -10.13 -20.05
CA VAL A 48 -46.00 -9.69 -19.82
C VAL A 48 -46.05 -8.39 -18.99
N PHE A 49 -45.15 -8.22 -18.01
CA PHE A 49 -45.01 -6.97 -17.27
C PHE A 49 -44.52 -5.82 -18.18
N MET A 50 -43.42 -5.98 -18.91
CA MET A 50 -42.88 -4.95 -19.79
C MET A 50 -43.83 -4.58 -20.94
N ARG A 51 -44.64 -5.54 -21.42
CA ARG A 51 -45.74 -5.26 -22.36
C ARG A 51 -46.78 -4.33 -21.75
N ARG A 52 -47.16 -4.51 -20.48
CA ARG A 52 -48.08 -3.60 -19.76
C ARG A 52 -47.48 -2.22 -19.52
N VAL A 53 -46.19 -2.14 -19.19
CA VAL A 53 -45.44 -0.87 -19.04
C VAL A 53 -45.54 -0.06 -20.34
N LYS A 54 -45.15 -0.67 -21.47
CA LYS A 54 -45.20 -0.07 -22.82
C LYS A 54 -46.63 0.30 -23.27
N GLN A 55 -47.64 -0.48 -22.89
CA GLN A 55 -49.04 -0.23 -23.25
C GLN A 55 -49.74 0.86 -22.41
N ASN A 56 -49.22 1.22 -21.23
CA ASN A 56 -49.89 2.13 -20.29
C ASN A 56 -48.97 3.30 -19.90
N PRO A 57 -48.57 4.17 -20.86
CA PRO A 57 -47.56 5.22 -20.63
C PRO A 57 -47.92 6.24 -19.54
N TYR A 58 -49.21 6.41 -19.24
CA TYR A 58 -49.69 7.30 -18.18
C TYR A 58 -49.79 6.65 -16.80
N THR A 59 -49.43 5.37 -16.67
CA THR A 59 -49.40 4.62 -15.40
C THR A 59 -47.95 4.43 -14.98
N LEU A 60 -47.60 4.91 -13.78
CA LEU A 60 -46.31 4.61 -13.16
C LEU A 60 -46.32 3.18 -12.64
N PHE A 61 -45.36 2.37 -13.08
CA PHE A 61 -45.09 1.04 -12.58
C PHE A 61 -43.91 1.10 -11.60
N VAL A 62 -43.91 0.23 -10.59
CA VAL A 62 -42.81 0.10 -9.64
C VAL A 62 -42.33 -1.34 -9.63
N LEU A 63 -41.04 -1.56 -9.87
CA LEU A 63 -40.37 -2.85 -9.85
C LEU A 63 -39.44 -2.93 -8.65
N VAL A 64 -39.82 -3.71 -7.63
CA VAL A 64 -39.03 -3.91 -6.42
C VAL A 64 -38.09 -5.12 -6.62
N HIS A 65 -36.79 -4.86 -6.67
CA HIS A 65 -35.75 -5.87 -6.75
C HIS A 65 -35.20 -6.16 -5.34
N ASP A 66 -35.81 -7.13 -4.66
CA ASP A 66 -35.37 -7.62 -3.34
C ASP A 66 -34.09 -8.46 -3.44
N ASN A 67 -33.22 -8.35 -2.43
CA ASN A 67 -31.88 -8.96 -2.38
C ASN A 67 -31.02 -8.65 -3.63
N SER A 68 -31.06 -7.40 -4.10
CA SER A 68 -30.43 -6.97 -5.37
C SER A 68 -28.90 -7.12 -5.45
N HIS A 69 -28.23 -7.43 -4.34
CA HIS A 69 -26.81 -7.77 -4.27
C HIS A 69 -26.45 -9.17 -4.81
N VAL A 70 -27.45 -10.05 -5.02
CA VAL A 70 -27.20 -11.46 -5.36
C VAL A 70 -26.93 -11.62 -6.86
N GLU A 71 -25.67 -11.86 -7.21
CA GLU A 71 -25.28 -12.18 -8.58
C GLU A 71 -25.86 -13.54 -9.01
N LEU A 72 -26.68 -13.53 -10.08
CA LEU A 72 -27.46 -14.68 -10.57
C LEU A 72 -26.83 -15.30 -11.83
N THR A 73 -25.52 -15.53 -11.80
CA THR A 73 -24.69 -15.96 -12.94
C THR A 73 -24.64 -17.47 -13.22
N SER A 74 -25.36 -18.32 -12.46
CA SER A 74 -25.19 -19.79 -12.58
C SER A 74 -26.43 -20.69 -12.40
N VAL A 75 -27.62 -20.16 -12.08
CA VAL A 75 -28.75 -21.00 -11.62
C VAL A 75 -29.51 -21.74 -12.74
N ILE A 76 -29.41 -21.30 -14.01
CA ILE A 76 -30.11 -21.93 -15.15
C ILE A 76 -29.18 -22.13 -16.35
N SER A 77 -28.17 -22.99 -16.20
CA SER A 77 -27.34 -23.50 -17.31
C SER A 77 -27.03 -25.00 -17.16
N GLY A 78 -28.08 -25.79 -16.87
CA GLY A 78 -28.04 -27.26 -16.93
C GLY A 78 -28.64 -27.84 -18.23
N SER A 79 -29.20 -27.01 -19.12
CA SER A 79 -29.81 -27.43 -20.38
C SER A 79 -29.96 -26.25 -21.37
N LEU A 80 -30.20 -26.60 -22.64
CA LEU A 80 -30.58 -25.75 -23.79
C LEU A 80 -29.48 -24.86 -24.44
N SER A 81 -28.85 -25.46 -25.47
CA SER A 81 -28.41 -24.85 -26.74
C SER A 81 -27.28 -23.80 -26.78
N HIS A 82 -26.49 -23.85 -27.86
CA HIS A 82 -25.43 -22.88 -28.16
C HIS A 82 -25.98 -21.46 -28.36
N GLY A 83 -25.61 -20.55 -27.46
CA GLY A 83 -25.85 -19.10 -27.49
C GLY A 83 -24.98 -18.42 -26.44
N GLU A 84 -24.70 -17.12 -26.58
CA GLU A 84 -23.66 -16.41 -25.80
C GLU A 84 -23.87 -16.48 -24.26
N PRO A 85 -22.85 -16.90 -23.47
CA PRO A 85 -22.99 -17.12 -22.03
C PRO A 85 -22.70 -15.86 -21.17
N SER A 86 -22.90 -14.66 -21.70
CA SER A 86 -22.28 -13.42 -21.20
C SER A 86 -23.08 -12.59 -20.19
N HIS A 87 -24.37 -12.87 -19.94
CA HIS A 87 -25.26 -11.97 -19.18
C HIS A 87 -26.00 -12.64 -18.01
N GLY A 88 -25.81 -12.08 -16.81
CA GLY A 88 -26.52 -12.49 -15.60
C GLY A 88 -28.02 -12.24 -15.69
N LEU A 89 -28.80 -12.87 -14.81
CA LEU A 89 -30.26 -12.68 -14.81
C LEU A 89 -30.67 -11.22 -14.50
N ALA A 90 -29.92 -10.54 -13.63
CA ALA A 90 -30.09 -9.11 -13.36
C ALA A 90 -29.87 -8.26 -14.63
N ASP A 91 -28.98 -8.65 -15.54
CA ASP A 91 -28.75 -7.90 -16.78
C ASP A 91 -29.84 -8.14 -17.83
N ARG A 92 -30.41 -9.35 -17.86
CA ARG A 92 -31.53 -9.69 -18.74
C ARG A 92 -32.86 -9.08 -18.28
N VAL A 93 -33.04 -8.85 -16.98
CA VAL A 93 -34.32 -8.43 -16.38
C VAL A 93 -34.31 -7.00 -15.84
N ILE A 94 -33.26 -6.55 -15.18
CA ILE A 94 -33.22 -5.24 -14.47
C ILE A 94 -32.38 -4.21 -15.24
N ASN A 95 -31.19 -4.57 -15.70
CA ASN A 95 -30.28 -3.65 -16.41
C ASN A 95 -30.52 -3.64 -17.94
N CYS A 96 -31.55 -4.34 -18.43
CA CYS A 96 -31.83 -4.47 -19.85
C CYS A 96 -32.42 -3.16 -20.43
N ARG A 97 -32.13 -2.91 -21.71
CA ARG A 97 -32.50 -1.66 -22.40
C ARG A 97 -33.96 -1.26 -22.22
N GLU A 98 -34.87 -2.24 -22.24
CA GLU A 98 -36.32 -2.00 -22.15
C GLU A 98 -36.76 -1.39 -20.82
N VAL A 99 -36.05 -1.67 -19.71
CA VAL A 99 -36.31 -1.09 -18.39
C VAL A 99 -35.74 0.31 -18.29
N LEU A 100 -34.54 0.53 -18.83
CA LEU A 100 -33.84 1.82 -18.76
C LEU A 100 -34.55 2.91 -19.59
N GLU A 101 -35.13 2.53 -20.73
CA GLU A 101 -35.84 3.46 -21.63
C GLU A 101 -37.32 3.65 -21.25
N ALA A 102 -37.83 2.91 -20.25
CA ALA A 102 -39.21 2.99 -19.79
C ALA A 102 -39.43 4.16 -18.81
N PHE A 103 -39.71 5.35 -19.34
CA PHE A 103 -39.98 6.58 -18.58
C PHE A 103 -41.11 6.48 -17.53
N ASN A 104 -41.97 5.47 -17.61
CA ASN A 104 -43.06 5.20 -16.67
C ASN A 104 -42.79 4.00 -15.74
N LEU A 105 -41.53 3.60 -15.55
CA LEU A 105 -41.10 2.51 -14.69
C LEU A 105 -40.05 2.98 -13.67
N LEU A 106 -40.37 2.86 -12.38
CA LEU A 106 -39.44 3.07 -11.28
C LEU A 106 -38.86 1.74 -10.80
N VAL A 107 -37.54 1.60 -10.76
CA VAL A 107 -36.87 0.43 -10.18
C VAL A 107 -36.39 0.75 -8.77
N LEU A 108 -36.88 0.01 -7.78
CA LEU A 108 -36.44 0.10 -6.38
C LEU A 108 -35.57 -1.11 -6.05
N GLN A 109 -34.27 -0.90 -5.87
CA GLN A 109 -33.35 -1.96 -5.46
C GLN A 109 -33.23 -2.00 -3.94
N VAL A 110 -33.51 -3.18 -3.35
CA VAL A 110 -33.50 -3.40 -1.90
C VAL A 110 -32.40 -4.40 -1.56
N THR A 111 -31.52 -4.03 -0.64
CA THR A 111 -30.35 -4.83 -0.27
C THR A 111 -29.96 -4.66 1.19
N SER A 112 -29.47 -5.73 1.81
CA SER A 112 -28.74 -5.71 3.09
C SER A 112 -27.27 -5.29 2.93
N CYS A 113 -26.75 -5.29 1.70
CA CYS A 113 -25.34 -5.10 1.36
C CYS A 113 -25.22 -3.94 0.33
N PRO A 114 -25.40 -2.66 0.75
CA PRO A 114 -25.44 -1.52 -0.18
C PRO A 114 -24.17 -1.37 -1.02
N TYR A 115 -23.00 -1.60 -0.43
CA TYR A 115 -21.70 -1.50 -1.11
C TYR A 115 -21.58 -2.32 -2.40
N THR A 116 -22.25 -3.47 -2.49
CA THR A 116 -22.26 -4.30 -3.72
C THR A 116 -22.99 -3.66 -4.90
N LEU A 117 -23.87 -2.68 -4.63
CA LEU A 117 -24.53 -1.86 -5.65
C LEU A 117 -23.74 -0.57 -5.95
N GLN A 118 -22.82 -0.16 -5.07
CA GLN A 118 -22.02 1.06 -5.17
C GLN A 118 -20.72 0.85 -5.97
N THR A 119 -20.81 0.16 -7.11
CA THR A 119 -19.64 -0.04 -8.00
C THR A 119 -19.39 1.20 -8.86
N GLN A 120 -18.20 1.31 -9.47
CA GLN A 120 -17.89 2.36 -10.46
C GLN A 120 -18.80 2.35 -11.70
N GLN A 121 -19.58 1.28 -11.92
CA GLN A 121 -20.57 1.17 -13.00
C GLN A 121 -22.02 1.22 -12.48
N SER A 122 -22.21 1.65 -11.23
CA SER A 122 -23.55 1.78 -10.65
C SER A 122 -24.36 2.82 -11.40
N ARG A 123 -25.61 2.46 -11.69
CA ARG A 123 -26.60 3.34 -12.32
C ARG A 123 -27.48 4.06 -11.29
N ILE A 124 -27.26 3.78 -10.00
CA ILE A 124 -27.95 4.41 -8.88
C ILE A 124 -26.95 5.35 -8.21
N SER A 125 -27.26 6.66 -8.22
CA SER A 125 -26.50 7.63 -7.43
C SER A 125 -26.71 7.37 -5.94
N ALA A 126 -25.66 7.50 -5.13
CA ALA A 126 -25.75 7.41 -3.67
C ALA A 126 -26.73 8.45 -3.07
N SER A 127 -27.03 9.54 -3.78
CA SER A 127 -28.07 10.50 -3.39
C SER A 127 -29.50 9.95 -3.45
N ASN A 128 -29.71 8.80 -4.07
CA ASN A 128 -31.00 8.12 -4.18
C ASN A 128 -31.14 6.95 -3.19
N GLU A 129 -30.14 6.72 -2.33
CA GLU A 129 -30.18 5.67 -1.32
C GLU A 129 -31.01 6.07 -0.11
N VAL A 130 -32.07 5.31 0.17
CA VAL A 130 -32.91 5.47 1.36
C VAL A 130 -32.58 4.36 2.35
N HIS A 131 -31.84 4.68 3.41
CA HIS A 131 -31.65 3.77 4.52
C HIS A 131 -32.96 3.63 5.31
N TRP A 132 -33.44 2.40 5.50
CA TRP A 132 -34.73 2.10 6.15
C TRP A 132 -34.83 2.58 7.61
N ILE A 133 -33.71 2.99 8.22
CA ILE A 133 -33.65 3.55 9.58
C ILE A 133 -33.04 4.96 9.49
N GLN A 134 -33.78 5.88 8.87
CA GLN A 134 -33.50 7.30 8.95
C GLN A 134 -34.07 7.82 10.28
N LEU A 135 -33.19 8.24 11.19
CA LEU A 135 -33.56 8.89 12.45
C LEU A 135 -33.97 10.33 12.15
N ASP A 136 -35.24 10.54 11.82
CA ASP A 136 -35.80 11.88 11.66
C ASP A 136 -35.65 12.70 12.95
N SER A 137 -35.15 13.92 12.80
CA SER A 137 -34.65 14.75 13.89
C SER A 137 -35.74 15.53 14.63
N THR A 138 -36.84 14.86 15.01
CA THR A 138 -37.83 15.42 15.97
C THR A 138 -38.58 14.34 16.76
N GLU A 139 -38.57 14.48 18.09
CA GLU A 139 -39.55 13.98 19.07
C GLU A 139 -39.95 12.47 19.08
N ALA A 140 -39.22 11.64 19.84
CA ALA A 140 -39.80 10.66 20.77
C ALA A 140 -38.77 10.08 21.75
N MET A 141 -39.22 9.64 22.94
CA MET A 141 -38.35 9.10 24.00
C MET A 141 -37.96 7.63 23.79
N SER A 142 -36.76 7.26 24.27
CA SER A 142 -36.37 5.89 24.65
C SER A 142 -36.22 4.82 23.56
N CYS A 143 -35.82 5.18 22.33
CA CYS A 143 -35.17 4.22 21.44
C CYS A 143 -33.64 4.43 21.46
N GLU A 144 -32.86 3.36 21.65
CA GLU A 144 -31.40 3.41 21.53
C GLU A 144 -31.00 3.86 20.11
N GLU A 145 -30.22 4.93 19.97
CA GLU A 145 -29.64 5.31 18.67
C GLU A 145 -28.74 4.19 18.17
N LYS A 146 -29.19 3.48 17.12
CA LYS A 146 -28.46 2.38 16.49
C LYS A 146 -27.84 2.84 15.19
N LEU A 147 -26.56 2.55 15.04
CA LEU A 147 -25.78 2.77 13.82
C LEU A 147 -25.56 1.43 13.13
N TYR A 148 -25.59 1.42 11.79
CA TYR A 148 -25.16 0.27 11.02
C TYR A 148 -23.63 0.19 11.04
N PHE A 149 -23.08 -0.90 11.57
CA PHE A 149 -21.66 -1.21 11.56
C PHE A 149 -21.37 -2.06 10.32
N GLY A 150 -20.98 -1.39 9.23
CA GLY A 150 -20.75 -2.01 7.93
C GLY A 150 -19.27 -2.27 7.64
N LEU A 151 -19.00 -2.68 6.39
CA LEU A 151 -17.65 -2.92 5.86
C LEU A 151 -16.71 -1.72 6.04
N ASN A 152 -17.22 -0.50 5.91
CA ASN A 152 -16.48 0.75 6.09
C ASN A 152 -16.02 0.92 7.56
N GLU A 153 -16.86 0.54 8.52
CA GLU A 153 -16.59 0.60 9.95
C GLU A 153 -15.61 -0.50 10.37
N TYR A 154 -15.71 -1.70 9.79
CA TYR A 154 -14.69 -2.73 9.88
C TYR A 154 -13.33 -2.28 9.33
N SER A 155 -13.30 -1.61 8.17
CA SER A 155 -12.08 -1.06 7.60
C SER A 155 -11.46 0.04 8.48
N LYS A 156 -12.29 0.94 9.04
CA LYS A 156 -11.84 1.96 10.01
C LYS A 156 -11.25 1.34 11.29
N SER A 157 -11.77 0.18 11.73
CA SER A 157 -11.27 -0.50 12.94
C SER A 157 -9.80 -0.92 12.87
N LEU A 158 -9.24 -1.08 11.65
CA LEU A 158 -7.82 -1.35 11.44
C LEU A 158 -6.90 -0.21 11.90
N GLN A 159 -7.45 1.00 12.10
CA GLN A 159 -6.70 2.20 12.50
C GLN A 159 -6.81 2.49 14.01
N TRP A 160 -7.55 1.68 14.78
CA TRP A 160 -7.78 1.89 16.21
C TRP A 160 -6.59 1.43 17.05
N GLY A 161 -5.48 2.18 17.01
CA GLY A 161 -4.15 1.81 17.55
C GLY A 161 -4.02 1.55 19.06
N VAL A 162 -5.12 1.39 19.81
CA VAL A 162 -5.14 1.05 21.24
C VAL A 162 -6.11 -0.10 21.55
N THR A 163 -7.04 -0.43 20.65
CA THR A 163 -8.00 -1.54 20.82
C THR A 163 -7.79 -2.56 19.70
N SER A 164 -7.51 -3.82 20.07
CA SER A 164 -7.20 -4.89 19.10
C SER A 164 -8.30 -4.98 18.02
N PRO A 165 -7.95 -4.81 16.72
CA PRO A 165 -8.90 -4.44 15.68
C PRO A 165 -10.00 -5.49 15.52
N LEU A 166 -11.18 -5.05 15.07
CA LEU A 166 -12.32 -5.94 14.88
C LEU A 166 -12.13 -6.83 13.65
N LEU A 167 -11.36 -6.36 12.65
CA LEU A 167 -10.91 -7.15 11.51
C LEU A 167 -9.47 -7.64 11.76
N ARG A 168 -9.23 -8.95 11.68
CA ARG A 168 -7.95 -9.59 12.05
C ARG A 168 -7.46 -10.57 10.98
N CYS A 169 -6.16 -10.85 11.02
CA CYS A 169 -5.51 -11.93 10.28
C CYS A 169 -4.69 -12.78 11.25
N ASP A 170 -4.79 -14.10 11.12
CA ASP A 170 -3.97 -15.04 11.88
C ASP A 170 -2.73 -15.41 11.05
N GLU A 171 -1.62 -14.71 11.31
CA GLU A 171 -0.35 -14.99 10.63
C GLU A 171 0.27 -16.32 11.06
N THR A 172 -0.09 -16.86 12.23
CA THR A 172 0.45 -18.11 12.76
C THR A 172 -0.16 -19.31 12.03
N PHE A 173 -1.48 -19.29 11.84
CA PHE A 173 -2.20 -20.25 11.00
C PHE A 173 -1.65 -20.25 9.58
N GLU A 174 -1.47 -19.07 8.97
CA GLU A 174 -0.95 -18.97 7.60
C GLU A 174 0.52 -19.39 7.49
N LYS A 175 1.37 -19.16 8.51
CA LYS A 175 2.71 -19.78 8.57
C LYS A 175 2.60 -21.32 8.55
N MET A 176 1.73 -21.91 9.38
CA MET A 176 1.53 -23.37 9.42
C MET A 176 0.93 -23.96 8.14
N VAL A 177 -0.01 -23.27 7.49
CA VAL A 177 -0.58 -23.67 6.19
C VAL A 177 0.53 -23.78 5.15
N ASN A 178 1.37 -22.77 4.99
CA ASN A 178 2.42 -22.77 3.97
C ASN A 178 3.44 -23.90 4.22
N THR A 179 3.90 -24.09 5.47
CA THR A 179 4.78 -25.22 5.84
C THR A 179 4.18 -26.57 5.48
N LEU A 180 2.86 -26.76 5.67
CA LEU A 180 2.19 -28.01 5.28
C LEU A 180 2.06 -28.17 3.76
N LEU A 181 1.73 -27.09 3.03
CA LEU A 181 1.62 -27.10 1.56
C LEU A 181 2.94 -27.38 0.84
N GLU A 182 4.05 -26.93 1.42
CA GLU A 182 5.41 -27.17 0.90
C GLU A 182 5.96 -28.57 1.26
N SER A 183 5.27 -29.31 2.13
CA SER A 183 5.72 -30.62 2.63
C SER A 183 5.11 -31.83 1.90
N ASP A 184 5.87 -32.93 1.85
CA ASP A 184 5.34 -34.25 1.49
C ASP A 184 4.20 -34.71 2.43
N VAL A 185 4.10 -34.16 3.65
CA VAL A 185 3.04 -34.48 4.61
C VAL A 185 1.70 -33.91 4.14
N GLY A 186 1.64 -32.66 3.66
CA GLY A 186 0.42 -32.08 3.09
C GLY A 186 -0.07 -32.81 1.84
N SER A 187 0.86 -33.28 1.00
CA SER A 187 0.55 -34.15 -0.14
C SER A 187 0.00 -35.52 0.29
N LYS A 188 0.55 -36.14 1.34
CA LYS A 188 0.04 -37.40 1.91
C LYS A 188 -1.35 -37.23 2.52
N VAL A 189 -1.55 -36.22 3.37
CA VAL A 189 -2.86 -35.89 3.99
C VAL A 189 -3.92 -35.66 2.92
N THR A 190 -3.59 -34.93 1.85
CA THR A 190 -4.54 -34.71 0.74
C THR A 190 -4.89 -36.01 0.01
N VAL A 191 -3.92 -36.89 -0.28
CA VAL A 191 -4.19 -38.18 -0.91
C VAL A 191 -5.01 -39.09 0.01
N GLU A 192 -4.64 -39.19 1.29
CA GLU A 192 -5.32 -40.03 2.29
C GLU A 192 -6.80 -39.62 2.45
N LEU A 193 -7.08 -38.32 2.49
CA LEU A 193 -8.44 -37.77 2.48
C LEU A 193 -9.21 -38.07 1.19
N ILE A 194 -8.56 -38.04 0.01
CA ILE A 194 -9.20 -38.36 -1.28
C ILE A 194 -9.46 -39.87 -1.41
N THR A 195 -8.60 -40.72 -0.84
CA THR A 195 -8.78 -42.18 -0.80
C THR A 195 -9.74 -42.67 0.29
N ASN A 196 -10.17 -41.79 1.21
CA ASN A 196 -11.16 -42.12 2.22
C ASN A 196 -12.48 -42.53 1.53
N PRO A 197 -13.06 -43.72 1.81
CA PRO A 197 -14.20 -44.26 1.04
C PRO A 197 -15.46 -43.39 1.07
N PHE A 198 -15.56 -42.39 1.96
CA PHE A 198 -16.67 -41.44 2.00
C PHE A 198 -16.52 -40.23 1.06
N LEU A 199 -15.34 -39.91 0.51
CA LEU A 199 -15.16 -38.72 -0.37
C LEU A 199 -15.42 -38.91 -1.89
N PRO A 200 -15.19 -40.07 -2.54
CA PRO A 200 -15.27 -40.21 -4.00
C PRO A 200 -16.59 -39.80 -4.66
N HIS A 201 -17.71 -39.89 -3.94
CA HIS A 201 -19.04 -39.50 -4.47
C HIS A 201 -19.35 -38.00 -4.38
N LEU A 202 -18.49 -37.21 -3.72
CA LEU A 202 -18.91 -35.96 -3.10
C LEU A 202 -18.20 -34.69 -3.62
N ILE A 203 -17.19 -34.79 -4.48
CA ILE A 203 -16.54 -33.63 -5.14
C ILE A 203 -17.27 -33.27 -6.46
N CYS A 204 -18.57 -33.03 -6.39
CA CYS A 204 -19.39 -32.63 -7.54
C CYS A 204 -19.35 -31.12 -7.80
N THR A 205 -18.38 -30.68 -8.61
CA THR A 205 -18.46 -29.45 -9.41
C THR A 205 -18.57 -29.82 -10.90
N PRO A 206 -19.11 -28.95 -11.78
CA PRO A 206 -19.20 -29.25 -13.21
C PRO A 206 -17.83 -29.62 -13.82
N THR A 207 -16.78 -28.91 -13.40
CA THR A 207 -15.38 -29.14 -13.78
C THR A 207 -14.87 -30.55 -13.42
N ALA A 208 -15.42 -31.17 -12.38
CA ALA A 208 -15.08 -32.53 -11.96
C ALA A 208 -15.93 -33.61 -12.66
N GLN A 209 -17.18 -33.32 -13.02
CA GLN A 209 -18.03 -34.26 -13.77
C GLN A 209 -17.49 -34.51 -15.19
N THR A 210 -17.00 -33.48 -15.87
CA THR A 210 -16.29 -33.62 -17.15
C THR A 210 -15.01 -34.46 -17.03
N TRP A 211 -14.42 -34.56 -15.84
CA TRP A 211 -13.21 -35.33 -15.57
C TRP A 211 -13.50 -36.80 -15.23
N LEU A 212 -14.46 -37.07 -14.34
CA LEU A 212 -14.87 -38.43 -13.97
C LEU A 212 -15.44 -39.22 -15.16
N SER A 213 -16.08 -38.54 -16.12
CA SER A 213 -16.57 -39.15 -17.36
C SER A 213 -15.47 -39.51 -18.37
N GLN A 214 -14.22 -39.04 -18.19
CA GLN A 214 -13.10 -39.31 -19.11
C GLN A 214 -11.80 -39.67 -18.38
N ARG A 215 -11.65 -40.99 -18.14
CA ARG A 215 -10.48 -41.69 -17.59
C ARG A 215 -10.24 -41.51 -16.08
N VAL A 216 -10.71 -42.50 -15.31
CA VAL A 216 -10.09 -42.88 -14.04
C VAL A 216 -8.59 -43.13 -14.28
N PRO A 217 -7.66 -42.49 -13.53
CA PRO A 217 -6.24 -42.79 -13.63
C PRO A 217 -5.93 -44.19 -13.05
N PRO A 218 -4.92 -44.91 -13.56
CA PRO A 218 -4.48 -46.16 -12.93
C PRO A 218 -3.89 -45.90 -11.53
N PRO A 219 -3.78 -46.92 -10.66
CA PRO A 219 -3.34 -46.77 -9.26
C PRO A 219 -1.91 -46.21 -9.04
N GLU A 220 -1.15 -45.97 -10.11
CA GLU A 220 0.26 -45.57 -10.08
C GLU A 220 0.47 -44.04 -10.07
N CYS A 221 -0.59 -43.24 -9.99
CA CYS A 221 -0.50 -41.78 -9.87
C CYS A 221 0.08 -41.34 -8.51
N GLN A 222 1.40 -41.19 -8.46
CA GLN A 222 2.14 -40.74 -7.28
C GLN A 222 1.59 -39.41 -6.69
N PRO A 223 1.54 -39.24 -5.35
CA PRO A 223 1.03 -38.03 -4.69
C PRO A 223 1.44 -36.67 -5.28
N PRO A 224 2.73 -36.38 -5.60
CA PRO A 224 3.12 -35.10 -6.17
C PRO A 224 2.50 -34.80 -7.55
N VAL A 225 2.03 -35.79 -8.30
CA VAL A 225 1.42 -35.60 -9.62
C VAL A 225 0.00 -35.04 -9.50
N PHE A 226 -0.78 -35.48 -8.50
CA PHE A 226 -2.12 -34.95 -8.27
C PHE A 226 -2.08 -33.50 -7.75
N CYS A 227 -1.25 -33.25 -6.74
CA CYS A 227 -1.16 -31.94 -6.08
C CYS A 227 -0.69 -30.84 -7.06
N ARG A 228 0.26 -31.16 -7.96
CA ARG A 228 0.70 -30.26 -9.05
C ARG A 228 -0.39 -29.95 -10.08
N ARG A 229 -1.40 -30.81 -10.24
CA ARG A 229 -2.45 -30.64 -11.26
C ARG A 229 -3.63 -29.79 -10.76
N TYR A 230 -3.93 -29.81 -9.47
CA TYR A 230 -5.06 -29.10 -8.87
C TYR A 230 -4.68 -28.32 -7.58
N PRO A 231 -3.73 -27.36 -7.65
CA PRO A 231 -3.17 -26.70 -6.46
C PRO A 231 -4.21 -25.96 -5.60
N ARG A 232 -5.25 -25.36 -6.21
CA ARG A 232 -6.34 -24.71 -5.46
C ARG A 232 -7.15 -25.69 -4.60
N LEU A 233 -7.42 -26.90 -5.11
CA LEU A 233 -8.15 -27.93 -4.38
C LEU A 233 -7.31 -28.50 -3.23
N HIS A 234 -6.03 -28.81 -3.50
CA HIS A 234 -5.04 -29.19 -2.49
C HIS A 234 -4.98 -28.14 -1.36
N SER A 235 -4.87 -26.85 -1.71
CA SER A 235 -4.80 -25.75 -0.73
C SER A 235 -6.05 -25.63 0.14
N MET A 236 -7.25 -25.75 -0.45
CA MET A 236 -8.51 -25.69 0.30
C MET A 236 -8.67 -26.86 1.28
N VAL A 237 -8.30 -28.07 0.87
CA VAL A 237 -8.39 -29.28 1.72
C VAL A 237 -7.40 -29.19 2.88
N VAL A 238 -6.14 -28.82 2.63
CA VAL A 238 -5.12 -28.64 3.68
C VAL A 238 -5.51 -27.53 4.67
N ARG A 239 -5.96 -26.35 4.17
CA ARG A 239 -6.45 -25.26 5.03
C ARG A 239 -7.60 -25.72 5.93
N CYS A 240 -8.59 -26.43 5.37
CA CYS A 240 -9.74 -26.89 6.15
C CYS A 240 -9.37 -27.96 7.19
N TYR A 241 -8.52 -28.93 6.82
CA TYR A 241 -8.06 -29.96 7.76
C TYR A 241 -7.28 -29.35 8.93
N LEU A 242 -6.32 -28.45 8.64
CA LEU A 242 -5.55 -27.76 9.67
C LEU A 242 -6.47 -26.94 10.58
N LEU A 243 -7.49 -26.26 10.05
CA LEU A 243 -8.40 -25.48 10.89
C LEU A 243 -9.23 -26.36 11.83
N ILE A 244 -9.72 -27.52 11.36
CA ILE A 244 -10.40 -28.51 12.21
C ILE A 244 -9.46 -29.03 13.31
N GLN A 245 -8.19 -29.31 12.96
CA GLN A 245 -7.16 -29.72 13.91
C GLN A 245 -6.90 -28.62 14.96
N GLN A 246 -6.71 -27.37 14.55
CA GLN A 246 -6.51 -26.22 15.44
C GLN A 246 -7.64 -26.05 16.46
N TYR A 247 -8.89 -26.11 16.02
CA TYR A 247 -10.04 -26.04 16.94
C TYR A 247 -10.11 -27.27 17.88
N SER A 248 -9.72 -28.46 17.40
CA SER A 248 -9.70 -29.68 18.21
C SER A 248 -8.59 -29.66 19.28
N GLU A 249 -7.39 -29.25 18.90
CA GLU A 249 -6.23 -29.12 19.79
C GLU A 249 -6.46 -28.02 20.84
N ALA A 250 -6.99 -26.86 20.43
CA ALA A 250 -7.33 -25.79 21.35
C ALA A 250 -8.42 -26.18 22.35
N LEU A 251 -9.43 -26.97 21.95
CA LEU A 251 -10.40 -27.55 22.89
C LEU A 251 -9.70 -28.42 23.95
N MET A 252 -8.85 -29.37 23.53
CA MET A 252 -8.08 -30.22 24.45
C MET A 252 -7.12 -29.41 25.34
N ALA A 253 -6.50 -28.37 24.79
CA ALA A 253 -5.54 -27.47 25.47
C ALA A 253 -6.18 -26.58 26.55
N LEU A 254 -7.50 -26.35 26.46
CA LEU A 254 -8.28 -25.59 27.43
C LEU A 254 -8.94 -26.48 28.50
N THR A 255 -9.13 -27.78 28.25
CA THR A 255 -9.78 -28.70 29.21
C THR A 255 -8.87 -29.67 29.95
N THR A 256 -7.90 -30.29 29.26
CA THR A 256 -7.30 -31.57 29.70
C THR A 256 -5.81 -31.70 29.44
N MET A 257 -5.28 -31.07 28.39
CA MET A 257 -3.90 -31.24 27.95
C MET A 257 -3.25 -29.88 27.64
N ALA A 258 -2.95 -29.10 28.69
CA ALA A 258 -2.43 -27.74 28.57
C ALA A 258 -1.10 -27.62 27.77
N SER A 259 -0.36 -28.72 27.59
CA SER A 259 0.81 -28.81 26.71
C SER A 259 0.49 -28.64 25.22
N LEU A 260 -0.77 -28.85 24.79
CA LEU A 260 -1.18 -28.66 23.40
C LEU A 260 -1.42 -27.18 23.03
N ARG A 261 -1.25 -26.24 23.97
CA ARG A 261 -1.35 -24.80 23.72
C ARG A 261 -0.35 -24.35 22.67
N ASP A 262 0.87 -24.89 22.69
CA ASP A 262 1.95 -24.51 21.76
C ASP A 262 1.72 -25.01 20.33
N HIS A 263 0.74 -25.90 20.12
CA HIS A 263 0.30 -26.32 18.79
C HIS A 263 -0.86 -25.48 18.26
N SER A 264 -1.52 -24.67 19.09
CA SER A 264 -2.72 -23.90 18.75
C SER A 264 -2.44 -22.40 18.62
N THR A 265 -2.95 -21.81 17.54
CA THR A 265 -2.95 -20.35 17.28
C THR A 265 -3.59 -19.56 18.44
N PRO A 266 -3.00 -18.41 18.83
CA PRO A 266 -3.51 -17.62 19.96
C PRO A 266 -4.91 -17.04 19.66
N GLU A 267 -5.22 -16.76 18.39
CA GLU A 267 -6.57 -16.41 17.92
C GLU A 267 -7.57 -17.53 18.24
N THR A 268 -7.30 -18.78 17.84
CA THR A 268 -8.21 -19.92 18.06
C THR A 268 -8.35 -20.25 19.54
N LEU A 269 -7.27 -20.17 20.32
CA LEU A 269 -7.30 -20.31 21.78
C LEU A 269 -8.17 -19.22 22.42
N SER A 270 -8.07 -17.96 21.99
CA SER A 270 -8.89 -16.86 22.51
C SER A 270 -10.38 -17.04 22.19
N ILE A 271 -10.73 -17.48 20.98
CA ILE A 271 -12.13 -17.74 20.59
C ILE A 271 -12.73 -18.83 21.47
N LEU A 272 -11.99 -19.93 21.69
CA LEU A 272 -12.48 -21.08 22.43
C LEU A 272 -12.48 -20.87 23.94
N ASP A 273 -11.54 -20.12 24.53
CA ASP A 273 -11.60 -19.75 25.95
C ASP A 273 -12.83 -18.88 26.23
N ASP A 274 -13.19 -17.94 25.35
CA ASP A 274 -14.42 -17.17 25.47
C ASP A 274 -15.69 -18.02 25.27
N LEU A 275 -15.69 -18.95 24.31
CA LEU A 275 -16.82 -19.86 24.09
C LEU A 275 -17.03 -20.81 25.28
N LEU A 276 -15.95 -21.33 25.88
CA LEU A 276 -16.01 -22.24 27.01
C LEU A 276 -16.27 -21.52 28.34
N SER A 277 -15.77 -20.30 28.53
CA SER A 277 -15.89 -19.56 29.80
C SER A 277 -17.18 -18.74 29.89
N SER A 278 -17.70 -18.18 28.79
CA SER A 278 -18.92 -17.34 28.82
C SER A 278 -20.16 -18.02 29.43
N PRO A 279 -20.46 -19.32 29.21
CA PRO A 279 -21.61 -19.99 29.84
C PRO A 279 -21.46 -20.21 31.34
N ALA A 280 -20.24 -20.18 31.90
CA ALA A 280 -20.02 -20.23 33.35
C ALA A 280 -20.06 -18.83 34.01
N LYS A 281 -19.79 -17.78 33.25
CA LYS A 281 -19.83 -16.38 33.71
C LYS A 281 -21.26 -15.87 33.92
N THR A 282 -22.29 -16.53 33.37
CA THR A 282 -23.71 -16.10 33.48
C THR A 282 -24.58 -17.12 34.24
N LYS A 283 -25.42 -16.64 35.17
CA LYS A 283 -26.37 -17.49 35.93
C LYS A 283 -27.46 -18.14 35.06
N SER A 284 -27.61 -17.73 33.81
CA SER A 284 -28.58 -18.24 32.83
C SER A 284 -27.96 -19.20 31.80
N GLY A 285 -26.69 -19.57 31.95
CA GLY A 285 -25.99 -20.48 31.03
C GLY A 285 -25.82 -19.94 29.60
N ARG A 286 -26.03 -18.63 29.41
CA ARG A 286 -25.89 -17.94 28.12
C ARG A 286 -24.42 -17.67 27.81
N GLY A 287 -24.07 -17.77 26.54
CA GLY A 287 -22.72 -17.52 26.04
C GLY A 287 -22.71 -17.00 24.61
N HIS A 288 -21.52 -16.97 24.01
CA HIS A 288 -21.30 -16.42 22.67
C HIS A 288 -21.52 -17.45 21.56
N MET A 289 -21.95 -16.97 20.39
CA MET A 289 -21.99 -17.71 19.13
C MET A 289 -20.74 -17.39 18.30
N LEU A 290 -20.19 -18.43 17.68
CA LEU A 290 -19.14 -18.39 16.67
C LEU A 290 -19.73 -18.85 15.32
N ILE A 291 -19.45 -18.12 14.24
CA ILE A 291 -19.61 -18.61 12.87
C ILE A 291 -18.27 -19.12 12.37
N LEU A 292 -18.26 -20.33 11.81
CA LEU A 292 -17.13 -20.91 11.07
C LEU A 292 -17.58 -21.16 9.63
N ARG A 293 -17.03 -20.43 8.66
CA ARG A 293 -17.43 -20.53 7.25
C ARG A 293 -16.59 -21.55 6.51
N VAL A 294 -17.24 -22.56 5.91
CA VAL A 294 -16.57 -23.68 5.24
C VAL A 294 -17.06 -23.80 3.78
N PRO A 295 -16.17 -23.66 2.78
CA PRO A 295 -16.54 -23.49 1.36
C PRO A 295 -17.10 -24.74 0.68
N SER A 296 -17.25 -25.86 1.40
CA SER A 296 -17.73 -27.13 0.87
C SER A 296 -18.58 -27.84 1.93
N VAL A 297 -19.75 -28.34 1.54
CA VAL A 297 -20.70 -29.05 2.43
C VAL A 297 -20.06 -30.32 3.01
N GLN A 298 -19.24 -30.96 2.19
CA GLN A 298 -18.46 -32.17 2.50
C GLN A 298 -17.46 -31.89 3.64
N LEU A 299 -16.70 -30.81 3.51
CA LEU A 299 -15.75 -30.37 4.52
C LEU A 299 -16.46 -29.82 5.77
N ALA A 300 -17.65 -29.23 5.61
CA ALA A 300 -18.47 -28.76 6.72
C ALA A 300 -19.05 -29.91 7.56
N MET A 301 -19.45 -31.02 6.92
CA MET A 301 -19.82 -32.27 7.61
C MET A 301 -18.63 -32.86 8.38
N LEU A 302 -17.46 -32.99 7.73
CA LEU A 302 -16.24 -33.48 8.38
C LEU A 302 -15.84 -32.60 9.59
N ALA A 303 -15.93 -31.28 9.45
CA ALA A 303 -15.68 -30.33 10.54
C ALA A 303 -16.68 -30.53 11.69
N LYS A 304 -17.97 -30.68 11.38
CA LYS A 304 -19.03 -30.94 12.37
C LYS A 304 -18.76 -32.23 13.13
N GLU A 305 -18.53 -33.34 12.42
CA GLU A 305 -18.29 -34.66 12.98
C GLU A 305 -17.08 -34.69 13.91
N ARG A 306 -15.93 -34.15 13.47
CA ARG A 306 -14.70 -34.16 14.28
C ARG A 306 -14.79 -33.24 15.50
N LEU A 307 -15.36 -32.04 15.36
CA LEU A 307 -15.53 -31.14 16.50
C LEU A 307 -16.58 -31.67 17.48
N GLN A 308 -17.64 -32.35 17.02
CA GLN A 308 -18.59 -33.05 17.90
C GLN A 308 -17.94 -34.24 18.61
N GLU A 309 -17.17 -35.07 17.90
CA GLU A 309 -16.43 -36.20 18.47
C GLU A 309 -15.46 -35.76 19.59
N VAL A 310 -14.70 -34.67 19.36
CA VAL A 310 -13.78 -34.11 20.36
C VAL A 310 -14.55 -33.48 21.53
N ARG A 311 -15.58 -32.68 21.26
CA ARG A 311 -16.44 -32.07 22.29
C ARG A 311 -17.05 -33.12 23.22
N ASP A 312 -17.59 -34.21 22.66
CA ASP A 312 -18.32 -35.22 23.41
C ASP A 312 -17.36 -36.08 24.25
N LYS A 313 -16.18 -36.42 23.72
CA LYS A 313 -15.09 -37.07 24.48
C LYS A 313 -14.56 -36.21 25.64
N LEU A 314 -14.61 -34.88 25.51
CA LEU A 314 -14.19 -33.93 26.55
C LEU A 314 -15.30 -33.56 27.55
N GLY A 315 -16.51 -34.15 27.43
CA GLY A 315 -17.64 -33.83 28.33
C GLY A 315 -18.26 -32.45 28.09
N LEU A 316 -17.98 -31.83 26.93
CA LEU A 316 -18.38 -30.46 26.60
C LEU A 316 -19.75 -30.37 25.91
N GLN A 317 -20.45 -31.49 25.70
CA GLN A 317 -21.80 -31.54 25.10
C GLN A 317 -22.88 -30.85 25.94
N TYR A 318 -22.56 -30.49 27.19
CA TYR A 318 -23.39 -29.66 28.07
C TYR A 318 -22.87 -28.23 28.25
N ARG A 319 -21.88 -27.81 27.44
CA ARG A 319 -21.28 -26.46 27.46
C ARG A 319 -21.69 -25.65 26.24
N PHE A 320 -21.46 -26.18 25.03
CA PHE A 320 -21.80 -25.53 23.75
C PHE A 320 -22.31 -26.55 22.71
N GLU A 321 -23.11 -26.07 21.75
CA GLU A 321 -23.61 -26.89 20.63
C GLU A 321 -22.75 -26.68 19.36
N ILE A 322 -22.72 -27.67 18.46
CA ILE A 322 -22.11 -27.56 17.13
C ILE A 322 -23.19 -27.81 16.09
N ILE A 323 -23.58 -26.74 15.39
CA ILE A 323 -24.71 -26.71 14.45
C ILE A 323 -24.14 -26.64 13.04
N LEU A 324 -24.64 -27.49 12.14
CA LEU A 324 -24.37 -27.38 10.70
C LEU A 324 -25.46 -26.50 10.07
N GLY A 325 -25.09 -25.31 9.61
CA GLY A 325 -26.00 -24.37 8.97
C GLY A 325 -25.97 -24.49 7.45
N ASN A 326 -27.12 -24.82 6.86
CA ASN A 326 -27.35 -24.95 5.43
C ASN A 326 -28.67 -24.23 5.09
N PRO A 327 -28.69 -23.26 4.15
CA PRO A 327 -29.90 -22.50 3.80
C PRO A 327 -31.09 -23.34 3.29
N ALA A 328 -30.90 -24.62 2.96
CA ALA A 328 -31.92 -25.53 2.44
C ALA A 328 -32.46 -26.54 3.48
N SER A 329 -32.08 -26.45 4.76
CA SER A 329 -32.52 -27.39 5.81
C SER A 329 -32.74 -26.71 7.16
N GLU A 330 -33.66 -27.24 7.97
CA GLU A 330 -33.95 -26.72 9.32
C GLU A 330 -32.78 -26.89 10.30
N LEU A 331 -32.71 -26.02 11.32
CA LEU A 331 -31.63 -25.98 12.29
C LEU A 331 -31.83 -27.05 13.39
N SER A 332 -30.96 -28.06 13.40
CA SER A 332 -30.95 -29.10 14.44
C SER A 332 -30.09 -28.71 15.65
N VAL A 333 -30.66 -28.87 16.84
CA VAL A 333 -29.98 -28.77 18.15
C VAL A 333 -30.28 -30.04 18.92
N ALA A 334 -29.30 -30.59 19.66
CA ALA A 334 -29.48 -31.87 20.33
C ALA A 334 -30.47 -31.80 21.50
N THR A 335 -31.28 -32.84 21.67
CA THR A 335 -32.40 -32.88 22.63
C THR A 335 -31.94 -32.71 24.09
N HIS A 336 -30.77 -33.26 24.47
CA HIS A 336 -30.18 -33.05 25.79
C HIS A 336 -29.77 -31.58 26.03
N PHE A 337 -29.40 -30.86 24.97
CA PHE A 337 -29.05 -29.44 25.06
C PHE A 337 -30.32 -28.58 25.22
N VAL A 338 -31.39 -28.89 24.49
CA VAL A 338 -32.71 -28.27 24.67
C VAL A 338 -33.25 -28.49 26.08
N ALA A 339 -33.12 -29.71 26.62
CA ALA A 339 -33.50 -30.04 28.00
C ALA A 339 -32.70 -29.20 29.03
N ARG A 340 -31.39 -29.04 28.83
CA ARG A 340 -30.52 -28.19 29.69
C ARG A 340 -31.00 -26.74 29.73
N LEU A 341 -31.41 -26.15 28.60
CA LEU A 341 -31.88 -24.76 28.51
C LEU A 341 -33.17 -24.51 29.30
N LYS A 342 -34.09 -25.50 29.33
CA LYS A 342 -35.30 -25.46 30.16
C LYS A 342 -34.96 -25.45 31.65
N VAL A 343 -34.00 -26.27 32.09
CA VAL A 343 -33.58 -26.38 33.51
C VAL A 343 -32.79 -25.15 34.00
N CYS A 344 -31.91 -24.58 33.19
CA CYS A 344 -31.08 -23.44 33.59
C CYS A 344 -31.83 -22.08 33.65
N THR A 345 -33.13 -22.05 33.34
CA THR A 345 -33.94 -20.83 33.34
C THR A 345 -34.89 -20.83 34.55
N ILE A 346 -34.70 -19.93 35.51
CA ILE A 346 -35.62 -19.76 36.65
C ILE A 346 -36.98 -19.29 36.09
N GLY A 347 -37.97 -20.18 36.04
CA GLY A 347 -39.23 -19.98 35.33
C GLY A 347 -39.50 -20.98 34.18
N GLY A 348 -38.60 -21.94 33.92
CA GLY A 348 -38.84 -23.13 33.08
C GLY A 348 -38.92 -22.90 31.56
N THR A 349 -39.02 -21.65 31.10
CA THR A 349 -39.26 -21.30 29.70
C THR A 349 -38.07 -20.56 29.07
N TRP A 350 -37.35 -21.24 28.16
CA TRP A 350 -36.40 -20.55 27.29
C TRP A 350 -37.18 -19.58 26.37
N ARG A 351 -36.85 -18.29 26.43
CA ARG A 351 -37.55 -17.19 25.73
C ARG A 351 -39.03 -16.99 26.08
N GLY A 352 -39.56 -17.58 27.15
CA GLY A 352 -40.97 -17.43 27.52
C GLY A 352 -41.95 -18.16 26.58
N ASN A 353 -41.47 -19.16 25.83
CA ASN A 353 -42.30 -19.96 24.93
C ASN A 353 -42.78 -21.24 25.65
N GLU A 354 -44.09 -21.51 25.61
CA GLU A 354 -44.73 -22.62 26.33
C GLU A 354 -44.77 -23.95 25.55
N ALA A 355 -44.30 -23.97 24.30
CA ALA A 355 -44.29 -25.18 23.47
C ALA A 355 -43.46 -26.32 24.09
N GLU A 356 -44.02 -27.54 24.11
CA GLU A 356 -43.36 -28.72 24.70
C GLU A 356 -42.02 -29.06 24.04
N GLU A 357 -41.83 -28.75 22.76
CA GLU A 357 -40.60 -29.00 22.02
C GLU A 357 -40.11 -27.70 21.33
N TRP A 358 -39.03 -27.12 21.84
CA TRP A 358 -38.40 -25.93 21.26
C TRP A 358 -37.36 -26.34 20.23
N THR A 359 -37.58 -25.95 18.98
CA THR A 359 -36.61 -26.03 17.88
C THR A 359 -36.36 -24.63 17.29
N PRO A 360 -35.10 -24.26 17.00
CA PRO A 360 -34.80 -22.99 16.34
C PRO A 360 -35.26 -23.05 14.88
N ARG A 361 -35.98 -22.02 14.43
CA ARG A 361 -36.49 -21.91 13.05
C ARG A 361 -35.71 -20.90 12.21
N THR A 362 -34.92 -20.07 12.87
CA THR A 362 -34.06 -19.03 12.30
C THR A 362 -32.76 -18.95 13.09
N TYR A 363 -31.70 -18.38 12.50
CA TYR A 363 -30.45 -18.11 13.24
C TYR A 363 -30.66 -17.14 14.41
N GLN A 364 -31.69 -16.28 14.35
CA GLN A 364 -32.03 -15.35 15.44
C GLN A 364 -32.53 -16.07 16.71
N ASP A 365 -33.11 -17.28 16.58
CA ASP A 365 -33.55 -18.09 17.73
C ASP A 365 -32.37 -18.57 18.61
N LEU A 366 -31.17 -18.64 18.02
CA LEU A 366 -29.91 -18.98 18.70
C LEU A 366 -29.37 -17.85 19.59
N GLU A 367 -30.10 -16.74 19.75
CA GLU A 367 -29.70 -15.61 20.60
C GLU A 367 -29.48 -16.02 22.07
N GLY A 368 -28.26 -15.85 22.54
CA GLY A 368 -27.77 -16.27 23.86
C GLY A 368 -27.31 -17.74 23.95
N LEU A 369 -27.38 -18.51 22.86
CA LEU A 369 -26.98 -19.91 22.80
C LEU A 369 -25.45 -20.03 22.56
N PRO A 370 -24.67 -20.64 23.48
CA PRO A 370 -23.27 -20.92 23.20
C PRO A 370 -23.16 -22.01 22.15
N CYS A 371 -22.66 -21.67 20.96
CA CYS A 371 -22.56 -22.60 19.84
C CYS A 371 -21.50 -22.21 18.80
N ILE A 372 -21.00 -23.23 18.08
CA ILE A 372 -20.28 -23.07 16.82
C ILE A 372 -21.26 -23.39 15.69
N VAL A 373 -21.51 -22.42 14.82
CA VAL A 373 -22.35 -22.60 13.62
C VAL A 373 -21.44 -22.72 12.41
N ILE A 374 -21.36 -23.92 11.85
CA ILE A 374 -20.58 -24.23 10.65
C ILE A 374 -21.45 -23.89 9.44
N LEU A 375 -21.19 -22.76 8.78
CA LEU A 375 -21.95 -22.29 7.62
C LEU A 375 -21.31 -22.78 6.32
N THR A 376 -22.15 -23.26 5.40
CA THR A 376 -21.71 -23.75 4.09
C THR A 376 -22.74 -23.49 2.99
N GLY A 377 -22.28 -23.38 1.74
CA GLY A 377 -23.09 -22.91 0.63
C GLY A 377 -23.32 -21.39 0.69
N LYS A 378 -24.43 -20.92 0.08
CA LYS A 378 -24.80 -19.51 0.05
C LYS A 378 -25.17 -18.97 1.43
N ASP A 379 -25.31 -17.65 1.53
CA ASP A 379 -25.77 -16.99 2.75
C ASP A 379 -27.27 -17.24 3.00
N PRO A 380 -27.72 -17.23 4.28
CA PRO A 380 -29.12 -17.42 4.62
C PRO A 380 -29.92 -16.16 4.25
N LEU A 381 -30.48 -16.15 3.03
CA LEU A 381 -31.12 -14.98 2.40
C LEU A 381 -32.22 -14.33 3.27
N GLY A 382 -31.85 -13.22 3.91
CA GLY A 382 -32.72 -12.42 4.76
C GLY A 382 -32.78 -12.83 6.23
N GLU A 383 -31.92 -13.73 6.72
CA GLU A 383 -31.82 -13.97 8.16
C GLU A 383 -30.82 -13.03 8.83
N SER A 384 -31.09 -12.69 10.08
CA SER A 384 -30.21 -11.85 10.90
C SER A 384 -29.61 -12.69 12.02
N PHE A 385 -28.28 -12.66 12.15
CA PHE A 385 -27.59 -13.32 13.24
C PHE A 385 -27.89 -12.64 14.60
N PRO A 386 -27.80 -13.39 15.70
CA PRO A 386 -28.12 -12.87 17.03
C PRO A 386 -27.04 -11.93 17.56
N ARG A 387 -27.38 -11.08 18.54
CA ARG A 387 -26.41 -10.21 19.25
C ARG A 387 -25.37 -11.02 20.06
N SER A 388 -25.64 -12.28 20.34
CA SER A 388 -24.66 -13.21 20.93
C SER A 388 -23.54 -13.63 19.98
N LEU A 389 -23.64 -13.35 18.67
CA LEU A 389 -22.55 -13.56 17.71
C LEU A 389 -21.35 -12.67 18.08
N LYS A 390 -20.24 -13.30 18.49
CA LYS A 390 -19.00 -12.59 18.87
C LYS A 390 -17.89 -12.75 17.84
N TYR A 391 -17.87 -13.86 17.09
CA TYR A 391 -16.78 -14.21 16.18
C TYR A 391 -17.31 -14.72 14.83
N CYS A 392 -16.69 -14.24 13.75
CA CYS A 392 -16.85 -14.77 12.40
C CYS A 392 -15.47 -15.22 11.89
N ASP A 393 -15.25 -16.53 11.84
CA ASP A 393 -14.02 -17.14 11.34
C ASP A 393 -14.18 -17.46 9.85
N LEU A 394 -13.48 -16.67 9.03
CA LEU A 394 -13.47 -16.71 7.58
C LEU A 394 -12.08 -17.10 7.05
N ARG A 395 -11.23 -17.76 7.87
CA ARG A 395 -9.86 -18.18 7.47
C ARG A 395 -9.82 -19.16 6.29
N LEU A 396 -10.95 -19.77 5.92
CA LEU A 396 -11.09 -20.63 4.73
C LEU A 396 -11.54 -19.87 3.45
N ILE A 397 -11.77 -18.56 3.54
CA ILE A 397 -12.08 -17.68 2.41
C ILE A 397 -10.76 -17.22 1.78
N ASP A 398 -10.42 -17.79 0.63
CA ASP A 398 -9.15 -17.61 -0.09
C ASP A 398 -9.41 -17.04 -1.50
N SER A 399 -8.34 -16.78 -2.26
CA SER A 399 -8.25 -16.39 -3.68
C SER A 399 -9.05 -17.23 -4.71
N SER A 400 -9.83 -18.21 -4.26
CA SER A 400 -10.91 -18.83 -5.03
C SER A 400 -12.15 -17.92 -5.16
N TYR A 401 -12.30 -16.92 -4.30
CA TYR A 401 -13.32 -15.88 -4.41
C TYR A 401 -12.90 -14.88 -5.50
N LEU A 402 -13.30 -15.16 -6.74
CA LEU A 402 -12.82 -14.51 -7.96
C LEU A 402 -13.20 -13.02 -8.13
N THR A 403 -14.11 -12.49 -7.31
CA THR A 403 -14.57 -11.10 -7.37
C THR A 403 -14.55 -10.45 -6.00
N ARG A 404 -14.22 -9.15 -5.97
CA ARG A 404 -14.30 -8.32 -4.76
C ARG A 404 -15.68 -8.40 -4.11
N THR A 405 -16.74 -8.35 -4.92
CA THR A 405 -18.14 -8.46 -4.49
C THR A 405 -18.43 -9.73 -3.67
N ALA A 406 -17.83 -10.87 -4.04
CA ALA A 406 -18.02 -12.11 -3.31
C ALA A 406 -17.31 -12.08 -1.94
N LEU A 407 -16.15 -11.45 -1.82
CA LEU A 407 -15.49 -11.24 -0.52
C LEU A 407 -16.26 -10.22 0.35
N GLU A 408 -16.82 -9.16 -0.24
CA GLU A 408 -17.65 -8.19 0.46
C GLU A 408 -18.96 -8.80 1.00
N GLN A 409 -19.51 -9.82 0.33
CA GLN A 409 -20.63 -10.62 0.83
C GLN A 409 -20.23 -11.48 2.05
N GLU A 410 -19.09 -12.18 2.00
CA GLU A 410 -18.57 -12.97 3.14
C GLU A 410 -18.31 -12.11 4.38
N VAL A 411 -17.73 -10.92 4.23
CA VAL A 411 -17.56 -9.97 5.35
C VAL A 411 -18.90 -9.35 5.77
N GLY A 412 -19.85 -9.25 4.84
CA GLY A 412 -21.24 -8.85 5.10
C GLY A 412 -21.95 -9.68 6.16
N LEU A 413 -21.58 -10.95 6.36
CA LEU A 413 -22.10 -11.84 7.41
C LEU A 413 -21.93 -11.28 8.83
N ALA A 414 -20.92 -10.42 9.05
CA ALA A 414 -20.64 -9.80 10.34
C ALA A 414 -21.26 -8.40 10.52
N CYS A 415 -21.77 -7.79 9.45
CA CYS A 415 -22.28 -6.42 9.48
C CYS A 415 -23.64 -6.36 10.20
N CYS A 416 -23.76 -5.49 11.21
CA CYS A 416 -24.92 -5.48 12.11
C CYS A 416 -25.25 -4.08 12.66
N TYR A 417 -26.40 -3.94 13.33
CA TYR A 417 -26.78 -2.68 13.99
C TYR A 417 -26.30 -2.65 15.45
N VAL A 418 -25.44 -1.69 15.78
CA VAL A 418 -24.80 -1.50 17.09
C VAL A 418 -25.28 -0.20 17.74
N SER A 419 -25.23 -0.08 19.07
CA SER A 419 -25.59 1.17 19.76
C SER A 419 -24.47 2.22 19.66
N LYS A 420 -24.83 3.47 19.40
CA LYS A 420 -23.93 4.63 19.19
C LYS A 420 -22.88 4.83 20.32
N GLU A 421 -23.21 4.44 21.54
CA GLU A 421 -22.33 4.50 22.72
C GLU A 421 -21.08 3.63 22.58
N VAL A 422 -21.20 2.44 21.97
CA VAL A 422 -20.09 1.48 21.74
C VAL A 422 -18.98 2.11 20.88
N ILE A 423 -19.37 2.90 19.88
CA ILE A 423 -18.41 3.50 18.94
C ILE A 423 -17.70 4.72 19.55
N ARG A 424 -18.30 5.41 20.53
CA ARG A 424 -17.66 6.57 21.19
C ARG A 424 -16.50 6.19 22.11
N GLY A 425 -16.53 5.00 22.72
CA GLY A 425 -15.49 4.54 23.66
C GLY A 425 -14.07 4.60 23.08
N PRO A 426 -13.80 4.03 21.89
CA PRO A 426 -12.49 4.13 21.25
C PRO A 426 -12.14 5.53 20.72
N THR A 427 -13.12 6.31 20.23
CA THR A 427 -12.85 7.59 19.54
C THR A 427 -12.43 8.71 20.49
N VAL A 428 -13.02 8.80 21.68
CA VAL A 428 -12.75 9.91 22.62
C VAL A 428 -11.32 9.85 23.20
N ALA A 429 -10.65 8.69 23.14
CA ALA A 429 -9.26 8.53 23.58
C ALA A 429 -8.23 9.30 22.72
N LEU A 430 -8.61 9.83 21.55
CA LEU A 430 -7.72 10.59 20.67
C LEU A 430 -7.80 12.12 20.87
N ASP A 431 -8.88 12.65 21.49
CA ASP A 431 -9.15 14.09 21.61
C ASP A 431 -8.71 14.73 22.95
N LEU A 432 -8.10 13.96 23.85
CA LEU A 432 -7.75 14.40 25.21
C LEU A 432 -6.27 14.83 25.40
N SER A 433 -5.56 15.13 24.31
CA SER A 433 -4.21 15.72 24.33
C SER A 433 -4.18 17.25 24.32
N GLY A 434 -5.36 17.90 24.31
CA GLY A 434 -5.52 19.34 24.02
C GLY A 434 -6.33 20.14 25.05
N LYS A 435 -6.10 19.95 26.36
CA LYS A 435 -6.53 20.87 27.44
C LYS A 435 -5.86 20.53 28.78
N GLU A 436 -4.90 21.34 29.19
CA GLU A 436 -4.47 21.41 30.59
C GLU A 436 -5.08 22.63 31.31
N GLN A 437 -5.03 22.57 32.64
CA GLN A 437 -4.90 23.72 33.54
C GLN A 437 -6.12 24.66 33.72
N GLU A 438 -7.05 24.26 34.60
CA GLU A 438 -7.54 25.20 35.64
C GLU A 438 -8.09 24.48 36.91
N ARG A 439 -7.28 24.45 37.98
CA ARG A 439 -7.62 24.70 39.41
C ARG A 439 -6.44 24.35 40.32
N ALA A 440 -6.39 24.97 41.51
CA ALA A 440 -5.18 25.02 42.33
C ALA A 440 -5.40 24.69 43.81
N ALA A 441 -4.27 24.38 44.47
CA ALA A 441 -3.96 24.43 45.91
C ALA A 441 -4.54 23.35 46.85
N VAL A 442 -3.66 22.66 47.61
CA VAL A 442 -3.39 22.83 49.07
C VAL A 442 -2.63 21.62 49.67
N SER A 443 -1.62 21.91 50.52
CA SER A 443 -0.95 21.09 51.55
C SER A 443 -0.10 19.86 51.21
N GLU A 444 1.02 19.73 51.95
CA GLU A 444 1.94 18.60 52.04
C GLU A 444 1.46 17.54 53.06
N ASN A 445 1.98 16.30 52.97
CA ASN A 445 2.59 15.59 54.12
C ASN A 445 3.20 14.22 53.74
N ASP A 446 4.03 13.69 54.66
CA ASP A 446 4.83 12.46 54.55
C ASP A 446 4.12 11.15 54.99
N ALA A 447 4.87 10.05 54.83
CA ALA A 447 4.94 8.83 55.66
C ALA A 447 4.16 7.54 55.27
N GLU A 448 4.99 6.56 54.86
CA GLU A 448 5.07 5.15 55.32
C GLU A 448 3.90 4.13 55.25
N GLU A 449 4.33 2.86 55.14
CA GLU A 449 3.65 1.59 55.49
C GLU A 449 2.35 1.19 54.74
N LEU A 450 2.14 -0.08 54.33
CA LEU A 450 2.70 -1.35 54.81
C LEU A 450 2.71 -2.45 53.72
N LEU A 451 3.37 -3.58 54.02
CA LEU A 451 3.44 -4.80 53.20
C LEU A 451 2.18 -5.68 53.32
N ILE A 452 1.95 -6.55 52.32
CA ILE A 452 1.94 -8.02 52.48
C ILE A 452 1.95 -8.70 51.10
N ASP A 453 2.58 -9.86 51.03
CA ASP A 453 3.04 -10.55 49.80
C ASP A 453 2.20 -11.79 49.45
N LEU A 454 2.72 -12.65 48.56
CA LEU A 454 2.36 -14.04 48.22
C LEU A 454 1.36 -14.25 47.06
N GLU A 455 1.67 -15.08 46.06
CA GLU A 455 2.98 -15.57 45.62
C GLU A 455 2.92 -16.09 44.16
N ARG A 456 4.08 -16.21 43.49
CA ARG A 456 4.23 -16.94 42.23
C ARG A 456 5.62 -17.61 42.22
N PRO A 457 5.74 -18.92 41.99
CA PRO A 457 6.98 -19.65 42.30
C PRO A 457 8.14 -19.27 41.37
N GLN A 458 9.32 -19.09 41.99
CA GLN A 458 10.63 -18.97 41.33
C GLN A 458 11.08 -20.35 40.81
N SER A 459 12.02 -20.48 39.86
CA SER A 459 13.48 -20.32 40.01
C SER A 459 14.14 -21.09 38.82
N ASN A 460 15.42 -21.01 38.45
CA ASN A 460 16.67 -20.43 38.98
C ASN A 460 17.40 -19.72 37.80
N SER A 461 18.10 -18.60 37.98
CA SER A 461 19.47 -18.44 38.54
C SER A 461 20.57 -19.07 37.64
N SER A 462 21.73 -18.44 37.38
CA SER A 462 22.37 -17.25 37.99
C SER A 462 23.21 -16.44 37.00
N ALA A 463 23.49 -15.17 37.34
CA ALA A 463 24.52 -14.34 36.70
C ALA A 463 25.85 -14.42 37.48
N VAL A 464 26.94 -13.83 36.95
CA VAL A 464 27.83 -12.91 37.70
C VAL A 464 28.83 -12.19 36.76
N THR A 465 29.23 -10.99 37.17
CA THR A 465 30.04 -9.95 36.50
C THR A 465 31.52 -10.25 36.29
N GLY A 466 32.21 -9.55 35.35
CA GLY A 466 33.68 -9.38 35.41
C GLY A 466 34.41 -8.69 34.25
N THR A 467 34.66 -7.38 34.38
CA THR A 467 35.84 -6.60 33.88
C THR A 467 36.62 -7.00 32.61
N SER A 468 36.63 -6.07 31.64
CA SER A 468 37.76 -5.53 30.86
C SER A 468 39.09 -6.33 30.68
N GLY A 469 39.47 -6.54 29.41
CA GLY A 469 40.72 -5.93 28.90
C GLY A 469 41.85 -6.81 28.32
N SER A 470 42.30 -6.41 27.11
CA SER A 470 43.64 -6.58 26.52
C SER A 470 44.12 -7.91 25.87
N ILE A 471 44.49 -7.77 24.58
CA ILE A 471 45.76 -8.20 23.93
C ILE A 471 46.09 -9.71 23.77
N MET A 472 46.21 -10.14 22.49
CA MET A 472 47.23 -11.01 21.81
C MET A 472 47.79 -12.27 22.54
N GLU A 473 48.11 -13.40 21.91
CA GLU A 473 48.35 -13.75 20.49
C GLU A 473 48.33 -15.30 20.29
N ASN A 474 48.25 -15.78 19.03
CA ASN A 474 48.70 -17.09 18.49
C ASN A 474 48.22 -18.44 19.11
N GLY A 475 47.97 -19.44 18.23
CA GLY A 475 47.77 -20.86 18.62
C GLY A 475 47.13 -21.72 17.53
N VAL A 476 47.91 -22.55 16.82
CA VAL A 476 47.49 -23.25 15.58
C VAL A 476 47.28 -24.77 15.76
N SER A 477 46.26 -25.31 15.06
CA SER A 477 46.15 -26.74 14.66
C SER A 477 45.94 -27.79 15.79
N SER A 478 45.56 -29.06 15.57
CA SER A 478 45.68 -29.92 14.37
C SER A 478 44.67 -31.09 14.26
N SER A 479 44.31 -31.48 13.02
CA SER A 479 44.35 -32.85 12.43
C SER A 479 43.65 -34.07 13.12
N SER A 480 42.67 -34.76 12.51
CA SER A 480 42.81 -35.95 11.58
C SER A 480 42.84 -37.34 12.29
N THR A 481 42.42 -38.51 11.79
CA THR A 481 41.82 -38.96 10.49
C THR A 481 41.30 -40.44 10.55
N ALA A 482 40.29 -40.79 9.74
CA ALA A 482 40.02 -42.11 9.10
C ALA A 482 39.69 -43.35 10.01
N ASP A 483 39.19 -44.53 9.55
CA ASP A 483 38.78 -45.04 8.22
C ASP A 483 37.86 -46.30 8.28
N LYS A 484 37.02 -46.57 7.24
CA LYS A 484 36.48 -47.88 6.72
C LYS A 484 35.75 -48.91 7.67
N SER A 485 34.90 -49.88 7.23
CA SER A 485 34.13 -50.16 5.97
C SER A 485 33.19 -51.41 6.07
N GLN A 486 32.34 -51.66 5.03
CA GLN A 486 31.63 -52.92 4.65
C GLN A 486 30.38 -53.42 5.46
N LYS A 487 29.52 -54.37 5.00
CA LYS A 487 28.84 -54.58 3.68
C LYS A 487 27.73 -55.71 3.73
N GLN A 488 26.49 -55.37 3.31
CA GLN A 488 25.35 -56.17 2.74
C GLN A 488 24.95 -57.64 3.15
N SER A 489 23.61 -57.79 3.35
CA SER A 489 22.66 -58.83 2.83
C SER A 489 22.60 -60.29 3.31
N LEU A 490 21.36 -60.79 3.58
CA LEU A 490 20.70 -61.92 2.88
C LEU A 490 19.19 -62.07 3.26
N THR A 491 18.47 -63.09 2.73
CA THR A 491 16.98 -63.13 2.56
C THR A 491 16.29 -64.47 2.87
N SER A 492 14.99 -64.49 3.26
CA SER A 492 13.93 -65.54 3.02
C SER A 492 12.74 -65.44 4.03
N SER A 493 11.61 -66.16 3.92
CA SER A 493 10.54 -66.17 2.87
C SER A 493 9.32 -67.07 3.26
N PHE A 494 8.10 -66.77 2.75
CA PHE A 494 6.80 -67.52 2.92
C PHE A 494 6.16 -67.46 4.34
N GLN A 495 4.84 -67.53 4.57
CA GLN A 495 3.75 -68.33 3.95
C GLN A 495 2.36 -67.62 3.84
N SER A 496 1.38 -68.33 3.25
CA SER A 496 -0.09 -68.10 3.14
C SER A 496 -0.78 -69.51 3.13
N PRO A 497 -2.13 -69.78 3.11
CA PRO A 497 -3.24 -68.96 2.53
C PRO A 497 -4.71 -69.08 3.09
N ALA A 498 -5.61 -68.24 2.54
CA ALA A 498 -7.01 -68.46 2.06
C ALA A 498 -8.21 -69.03 2.90
N ASN A 499 -9.42 -68.72 2.35
CA ASN A 499 -10.78 -69.32 2.49
C ASN A 499 -11.82 -68.64 3.43
N SER A 500 -13.15 -68.59 3.14
CA SER A 500 -13.98 -68.67 1.89
C SER A 500 -15.50 -68.43 2.16
N VAL A 501 -16.36 -68.39 1.10
CA VAL A 501 -17.88 -68.44 1.08
C VAL A 501 -18.64 -67.14 1.48
N GLY A 502 -19.80 -66.74 0.91
CA GLY A 502 -20.58 -67.18 -0.27
C GLY A 502 -22.06 -66.68 -0.32
N LEU A 503 -22.78 -66.92 -1.45
CA LEU A 503 -24.19 -66.58 -1.83
C LEU A 503 -24.51 -65.09 -2.18
N ASP A 504 -25.29 -64.65 -3.21
CA ASP A 504 -26.33 -65.21 -4.14
C ASP A 504 -27.80 -65.08 -3.61
N GLU A 505 -28.88 -64.66 -4.31
CA GLU A 505 -29.20 -64.32 -5.74
C GLU A 505 -29.43 -62.77 -5.97
N GLY A 506 -30.43 -62.13 -6.64
CA GLY A 506 -31.73 -62.49 -7.27
C GLY A 506 -32.37 -61.41 -8.21
N VAL A 507 -33.60 -61.60 -8.73
CA VAL A 507 -33.97 -61.30 -10.15
C VAL A 507 -35.43 -60.82 -10.47
N SER A 508 -35.61 -60.01 -11.55
CA SER A 508 -36.81 -59.77 -12.44
C SER A 508 -38.08 -58.92 -12.07
N ALA A 509 -38.48 -58.06 -13.04
CA ALA A 509 -39.81 -57.69 -13.62
C ALA A 509 -41.14 -57.57 -12.80
N GLY A 510 -42.22 -56.88 -13.23
CA GLY A 510 -42.49 -56.00 -14.39
C GLY A 510 -44.00 -55.96 -14.82
N LEU A 511 -44.47 -54.84 -15.42
CA LEU A 511 -45.84 -54.58 -15.99
C LEU A 511 -47.04 -54.59 -14.99
N ALA A 512 -48.30 -54.25 -15.33
CA ALA A 512 -48.92 -53.15 -16.14
C ALA A 512 -50.49 -53.22 -16.08
N GLY A 513 -51.21 -52.12 -16.36
CA GLY A 513 -52.69 -52.05 -16.48
C GLY A 513 -53.43 -51.68 -15.17
N ALA A 514 -54.44 -50.80 -15.09
CA ALA A 514 -55.71 -50.58 -15.85
C ALA A 514 -56.91 -51.35 -15.25
N GLY A 515 -58.16 -50.85 -15.21
CA GLY A 515 -58.74 -49.55 -15.63
C GLY A 515 -59.39 -48.76 -14.47
N GLU A 516 -60.03 -47.59 -14.67
CA GLU A 516 -61.39 -47.35 -15.24
C GLU A 516 -62.56 -47.83 -14.34
N ALA A 517 -63.67 -47.11 -14.15
CA ALA A 517 -63.99 -45.71 -14.49
C ALA A 517 -65.20 -45.15 -13.68
N LEU A 518 -65.39 -43.84 -13.82
CA LEU A 518 -66.60 -42.98 -13.76
C LEU A 518 -67.98 -43.70 -13.84
N LYS A 519 -69.11 -43.15 -13.38
CA LYS A 519 -69.58 -41.74 -13.22
C LYS A 519 -70.77 -41.71 -12.22
N GLN A 520 -71.53 -40.67 -11.85
CA GLN A 520 -72.24 -39.53 -12.50
C GLN A 520 -72.90 -38.70 -11.35
N GLU A 521 -73.43 -37.48 -11.44
CA GLU A 521 -73.78 -36.51 -12.51
C GLU A 521 -72.96 -35.19 -12.29
N TRP A 522 -73.43 -33.93 -12.33
CA TRP A 522 -73.81 -33.00 -13.44
C TRP A 522 -73.33 -31.56 -13.07
N GLU A 523 -73.18 -30.54 -13.93
CA GLU A 523 -73.34 -30.42 -15.39
C GLU A 523 -72.42 -29.30 -15.99
N SER A 524 -72.70 -28.96 -17.25
CA SER A 524 -72.38 -27.85 -18.18
C SER A 524 -72.26 -26.38 -17.69
N LEU A 525 -71.72 -25.40 -18.47
CA LEU A 525 -70.90 -25.37 -19.72
C LEU A 525 -70.37 -23.93 -19.97
N ASP A 526 -69.09 -23.77 -20.34
CA ASP A 526 -68.46 -22.78 -21.27
C ASP A 526 -68.79 -21.24 -21.25
N PRO A 527 -68.07 -20.34 -21.99
CA PRO A 527 -66.68 -20.39 -22.50
C PRO A 527 -65.83 -19.07 -22.32
N GLN A 528 -64.51 -19.20 -22.51
CA GLN A 528 -63.51 -18.24 -23.10
C GLN A 528 -63.31 -16.74 -22.67
N MET A 529 -62.02 -16.41 -22.44
CA MET A 529 -61.20 -15.26 -22.95
C MET A 529 -61.39 -13.77 -22.52
N ALA A 530 -60.31 -13.27 -21.86
CA ALA A 530 -59.52 -12.07 -22.17
C ALA A 530 -59.94 -10.61 -21.81
N SER A 531 -58.92 -9.80 -21.44
CA SER A 531 -58.83 -8.31 -21.43
C SER A 531 -59.69 -7.51 -20.42
N SER A 532 -59.47 -6.21 -20.14
CA SER A 532 -58.24 -5.38 -19.93
C SER A 532 -58.61 -4.00 -19.33
N THR A 533 -57.61 -3.11 -19.10
CA THR A 533 -57.68 -1.61 -19.12
C THR A 533 -58.80 -0.88 -18.31
N THR A 534 -58.58 -0.22 -17.17
CA THR A 534 -57.72 0.95 -16.79
C THR A 534 -58.36 2.36 -16.87
N SER A 535 -58.01 3.19 -15.86
CA SER A 535 -57.82 4.67 -15.87
C SER A 535 -58.94 5.65 -15.40
N LYS A 536 -58.68 6.28 -14.22
CA LYS A 536 -58.50 7.74 -13.95
C LYS A 536 -59.66 8.75 -14.19
N PRO A 537 -59.56 10.02 -13.71
CA PRO A 537 -59.14 10.58 -12.39
C PRO A 537 -60.19 11.68 -11.96
N PRO A 538 -59.90 12.88 -11.37
CA PRO A 538 -58.80 13.42 -10.53
C PRO A 538 -59.24 14.21 -9.24
N SER A 539 -58.25 14.69 -8.45
CA SER A 539 -58.28 15.87 -7.53
C SER A 539 -59.18 15.83 -6.25
N SER A 540 -58.85 16.49 -5.12
CA SER A 540 -57.68 17.29 -4.70
C SER A 540 -57.54 17.40 -3.15
N SER A 541 -56.47 18.07 -2.69
CA SER A 541 -56.36 18.88 -1.44
C SER A 541 -56.41 18.23 -0.05
N SER A 542 -55.21 18.02 0.52
CA SER A 542 -54.77 18.45 1.86
C SER A 542 -55.63 18.22 3.12
N SER A 543 -55.24 17.23 3.93
CA SER A 543 -55.21 17.32 5.40
C SER A 543 -54.38 16.18 6.01
N GLY A 544 -53.46 16.48 6.94
CA GLY A 544 -52.97 15.45 7.88
C GLY A 544 -54.03 15.22 8.96
N PRO A 545 -54.16 13.99 9.51
CA PRO A 545 -53.62 13.79 10.87
C PRO A 545 -53.21 12.34 11.24
N ARG A 546 -52.62 12.22 12.45
CA ARG A 546 -52.55 11.02 13.33
C ARG A 546 -51.80 9.78 12.84
N ALA A 547 -50.66 9.53 13.48
CA ALA A 547 -50.13 8.17 13.64
C ALA A 547 -51.06 7.30 14.51
N LEU A 548 -51.08 5.99 14.24
CA LEU A 548 -51.74 4.96 15.04
C LEU A 548 -50.72 3.85 15.39
N PRO A 549 -50.86 3.14 16.53
CA PRO A 549 -49.78 2.29 17.04
C PRO A 549 -49.73 0.90 16.39
N TRP A 550 -48.51 0.39 16.15
CA TRP A 550 -48.28 -0.98 15.69
C TRP A 550 -48.44 -1.99 16.85
N PRO A 551 -49.26 -3.06 16.72
CA PRO A 551 -49.33 -4.10 17.74
C PRO A 551 -48.03 -4.92 17.81
N GLY A 552 -47.33 -4.88 18.95
CA GLY A 552 -46.03 -5.57 19.10
C GLY A 552 -45.30 -5.37 20.42
N GLN A 553 -45.99 -5.10 21.54
CA GLN A 553 -45.34 -4.96 22.85
C GLN A 553 -44.82 -6.31 23.37
N LEU A 554 -43.50 -6.43 23.49
CA LEU A 554 -42.85 -7.42 24.35
C LEU A 554 -42.77 -6.89 25.79
N VAL A 555 -42.97 -7.77 26.76
CA VAL A 555 -43.22 -7.40 28.17
C VAL A 555 -42.02 -6.70 28.82
N SER A 556 -42.31 -5.62 29.56
CA SER A 556 -41.33 -4.89 30.36
C SER A 556 -40.85 -5.73 31.56
N GLY A 557 -39.57 -6.14 31.53
CA GLY A 557 -38.89 -6.85 32.63
C GLY A 557 -37.45 -6.36 32.77
N GLY A 558 -37.18 -5.53 33.78
CA GLY A 558 -35.95 -4.74 33.85
C GLY A 558 -34.72 -5.47 34.42
N ARG A 559 -33.71 -5.68 33.57
CA ARG A 559 -32.26 -5.54 33.87
C ARG A 559 -31.53 -5.33 32.55
N GLY A 560 -30.54 -4.44 32.52
CA GLY A 560 -29.88 -4.02 31.28
C GLY A 560 -29.31 -5.19 30.48
N LEU A 561 -29.74 -5.33 29.23
CA LEU A 561 -29.07 -6.16 28.24
C LEU A 561 -27.76 -5.46 27.83
N PRO A 562 -26.66 -6.19 27.59
CA PRO A 562 -25.44 -5.58 27.10
C PRO A 562 -25.68 -4.95 25.71
N ALA A 563 -25.04 -3.80 25.50
CA ALA A 563 -24.99 -3.13 24.21
C ALA A 563 -24.51 -4.09 23.10
N ALA A 564 -25.12 -4.00 21.92
CA ALA A 564 -24.72 -4.82 20.78
C ALA A 564 -23.32 -4.38 20.29
N LEU A 565 -22.33 -5.25 20.48
CA LEU A 565 -20.97 -5.10 19.95
C LEU A 565 -20.92 -5.67 18.52
N PRO A 566 -20.11 -5.10 17.62
CA PRO A 566 -19.83 -5.72 16.33
C PRO A 566 -18.99 -7.00 16.53
N PRO A 567 -19.27 -8.11 15.80
CA PRO A 567 -18.45 -9.31 15.84
C PRO A 567 -16.99 -9.06 15.45
N ILE A 568 -16.06 -9.85 15.99
CA ILE A 568 -14.68 -9.91 15.52
C ILE A 568 -14.61 -10.82 14.30
N VAL A 569 -14.03 -10.34 13.20
CA VAL A 569 -13.89 -11.04 11.92
C VAL A 569 -12.44 -11.44 11.72
N ILE A 570 -12.19 -12.72 11.44
CA ILE A 570 -10.85 -13.26 11.19
C ILE A 570 -10.77 -13.74 9.75
N LEU A 571 -9.90 -13.11 8.96
CA LEU A 571 -9.72 -13.38 7.55
C LEU A 571 -8.47 -14.23 7.29
N SER A 572 -8.43 -14.88 6.11
CA SER A 572 -7.18 -15.37 5.53
C SER A 572 -6.24 -14.20 5.22
N LYS A 573 -4.94 -14.47 5.05
CA LYS A 573 -3.93 -13.46 4.69
C LYS A 573 -4.28 -12.77 3.37
N ALA A 574 -4.75 -13.53 2.38
CA ALA A 574 -5.18 -13.00 1.08
C ALA A 574 -6.38 -12.04 1.23
N ALA A 575 -7.44 -12.48 1.92
CA ALA A 575 -8.62 -11.67 2.14
C ALA A 575 -8.32 -10.42 2.98
N TYR A 576 -7.50 -10.53 4.04
CA TYR A 576 -7.11 -9.43 4.89
C TYR A 576 -6.29 -8.36 4.14
N TYR A 577 -5.34 -8.78 3.29
CA TYR A 577 -4.63 -7.83 2.43
C TYR A 577 -5.52 -7.24 1.34
N HIS A 578 -6.54 -7.94 0.84
CA HIS A 578 -7.57 -7.33 -0.01
C HIS A 578 -8.44 -6.30 0.72
N SER A 579 -8.77 -6.51 2.00
CA SER A 579 -9.45 -5.48 2.82
C SER A 579 -8.53 -4.28 3.12
N GLN A 580 -7.24 -4.51 3.40
CA GLN A 580 -6.25 -3.42 3.52
C GLN A 580 -6.01 -2.71 2.18
N SER A 581 -6.08 -3.42 1.05
CA SER A 581 -6.13 -2.84 -0.30
C SER A 581 -7.54 -2.35 -0.64
N SER A 582 -8.17 -1.68 0.33
CA SER A 582 -8.70 -0.35 0.08
C SER A 582 -7.57 0.56 -0.45
N GLU A 583 -7.23 0.32 -1.71
CA GLU A 583 -6.98 1.33 -2.72
C GLU A 583 -7.73 2.63 -2.31
N VAL A 584 -7.12 3.82 -2.34
CA VAL A 584 -6.51 4.36 -3.57
C VAL A 584 -7.36 4.01 -4.78
N SER A 585 -8.69 4.04 -4.58
CA SER A 585 -9.64 4.20 -5.67
C SER A 585 -9.07 5.29 -6.55
N GLN A 586 -8.75 4.95 -7.79
CA GLN A 586 -8.46 5.95 -8.79
C GLN A 586 -9.74 6.77 -8.92
N SER A 587 -9.77 7.89 -8.19
CA SER A 587 -10.61 9.04 -8.52
C SER A 587 -10.47 9.28 -10.01
N GLU A 588 -11.55 9.61 -10.70
CA GLU A 588 -11.65 9.61 -12.17
C GLU A 588 -10.45 10.30 -12.84
N GLY A 589 -9.47 9.49 -13.23
CA GLY A 589 -8.09 9.93 -13.46
C GLY A 589 -7.34 10.33 -12.17
N GLU A 590 -6.40 9.50 -11.72
CA GLU A 590 -5.14 10.10 -11.25
C GLU A 590 -4.63 10.93 -12.43
N PRO A 591 -4.55 12.28 -12.32
CA PRO A 591 -4.19 13.09 -13.46
C PRO A 591 -2.76 12.74 -13.86
N TRP A 592 -2.49 12.68 -15.15
CA TRP A 592 -1.12 12.62 -15.68
C TRP A 592 -0.82 13.96 -16.34
N PRO A 593 0.45 14.41 -16.37
CA PRO A 593 0.80 15.59 -17.12
C PRO A 593 0.61 15.31 -18.61
N ASP A 594 -0.45 15.86 -19.22
CA ASP A 594 -0.55 15.91 -20.67
C ASP A 594 0.62 16.73 -21.23
N ILE A 595 1.36 16.15 -22.17
CA ILE A 595 2.57 16.74 -22.70
C ILE A 595 2.33 18.07 -23.43
N GLU A 596 1.17 18.26 -24.08
CA GLU A 596 0.90 19.43 -24.93
C GLU A 596 0.47 20.66 -24.12
N SER A 597 -0.14 20.46 -22.96
CA SER A 597 -0.40 21.50 -21.96
C SER A 597 0.80 21.71 -21.03
N PHE A 598 1.43 20.63 -20.55
CA PHE A 598 2.56 20.71 -19.61
C PHE A 598 3.80 21.37 -20.22
N SER A 599 4.11 21.11 -21.49
CA SER A 599 5.23 21.79 -22.19
C SER A 599 5.06 23.31 -22.31
N LYS A 600 3.83 23.82 -22.19
CA LYS A 600 3.49 25.26 -22.19
C LYS A 600 3.47 25.87 -20.78
N MET A 601 3.51 25.06 -19.72
CA MET A 601 3.61 25.55 -18.34
C MET A 601 4.97 26.26 -18.15
N PRO A 602 5.02 27.42 -17.46
CA PRO A 602 6.29 28.08 -17.14
C PRO A 602 7.08 27.26 -16.11
N PHE A 603 8.41 27.28 -16.23
CA PHE A 603 9.30 26.68 -15.22
C PHE A 603 9.51 27.65 -14.05
N ASP A 604 9.21 27.20 -12.83
CA ASP A 604 9.50 27.92 -11.60
C ASP A 604 10.96 27.72 -11.20
N VAL A 605 11.76 28.77 -11.41
CA VAL A 605 13.17 28.88 -11.02
C VAL A 605 13.39 29.13 -9.53
N SER A 606 12.32 29.33 -8.74
CA SER A 606 12.45 29.53 -7.30
C SER A 606 12.56 28.18 -6.56
N VAL A 607 13.48 28.11 -5.60
CA VAL A 607 13.84 26.87 -4.88
C VAL A 607 13.22 26.90 -3.49
N HIS A 608 12.14 26.15 -3.32
CA HIS A 608 11.27 26.21 -2.13
C HIS A 608 11.73 25.33 -0.94
N ASP A 609 12.76 24.50 -1.09
CA ASP A 609 13.26 23.66 0.02
C ASP A 609 14.17 24.46 0.98
N PRO A 610 13.87 24.52 2.29
CA PRO A 610 14.75 25.10 3.32
C PRO A 610 16.19 24.58 3.38
N LYS A 611 16.55 23.49 2.67
CA LYS A 611 17.94 23.09 2.37
C LYS A 611 18.74 24.21 1.68
N TYR A 612 18.07 25.07 0.91
CA TYR A 612 18.66 26.13 0.10
C TYR A 612 18.32 27.55 0.60
N SER A 613 17.89 27.72 1.86
CA SER A 613 17.59 29.05 2.42
C SER A 613 18.82 29.98 2.52
N LEU A 614 20.03 29.42 2.57
CA LEU A 614 21.32 30.13 2.54
C LEU A 614 21.95 30.12 1.14
N MET A 615 21.11 30.09 0.10
CA MET A 615 21.48 30.10 -1.31
C MET A 615 21.04 31.40 -1.98
N SER A 616 21.81 31.90 -2.94
CA SER A 616 21.41 33.02 -3.81
C SER A 616 20.07 32.77 -4.50
N LEU A 617 19.24 33.80 -4.60
CA LEU A 617 17.95 33.71 -5.28
C LEU A 617 18.15 33.68 -6.80
N VAL A 618 17.46 32.78 -7.53
CA VAL A 618 17.43 32.86 -8.99
C VAL A 618 16.51 34.01 -9.41
N TYR A 619 17.00 34.87 -10.31
CA TYR A 619 16.31 36.09 -10.73
C TYR A 619 14.99 35.79 -11.45
N THR A 620 13.97 36.59 -11.15
CA THR A 620 12.71 36.68 -11.90
C THR A 620 12.24 38.13 -11.95
N GLU A 621 11.44 38.47 -12.97
CA GLU A 621 10.76 39.78 -13.08
C GLU A 621 9.93 40.10 -11.81
N LYS A 622 9.29 39.07 -11.22
CA LYS A 622 8.53 39.19 -9.96
C LYS A 622 9.41 39.63 -8.79
N LEU A 623 10.63 39.10 -8.69
CA LEU A 623 11.59 39.45 -7.64
C LEU A 623 12.05 40.91 -7.75
N ALA A 624 12.20 41.43 -8.99
CA ALA A 624 12.48 42.85 -9.22
C ALA A 624 11.34 43.79 -8.82
N GLY A 625 10.09 43.28 -8.74
CA GLY A 625 8.91 44.04 -8.31
C GLY A 625 8.76 44.19 -6.79
N VAL A 626 9.47 43.38 -5.98
CA VAL A 626 9.35 43.40 -4.52
C VAL A 626 9.85 44.74 -3.96
N LYS A 627 9.02 45.43 -3.19
CA LYS A 627 9.44 46.64 -2.45
C LYS A 627 10.34 46.24 -1.30
N GLN A 628 11.45 46.97 -1.14
CA GLN A 628 12.31 46.91 0.05
C GLN A 628 11.60 47.57 1.24
N GLU A 629 10.60 46.91 1.81
CA GLU A 629 10.40 47.04 3.25
C GLU A 629 11.57 46.32 3.93
N ALA A 630 12.05 46.88 5.05
CA ALA A 630 13.28 46.41 5.65
C ALA A 630 13.14 44.94 6.07
N ILE A 631 13.87 44.07 5.38
CA ILE A 631 14.30 42.78 5.95
C ILE A 631 15.10 43.19 7.18
N LYS A 632 14.45 43.14 8.36
CA LYS A 632 15.13 43.29 9.64
C LYS A 632 16.34 42.37 9.60
N GLU A 633 17.47 42.85 10.10
CA GLU A 633 18.62 42.01 10.36
C GLU A 633 18.17 40.84 11.25
N SER A 634 17.85 39.71 10.61
CA SER A 634 17.96 38.42 11.27
C SER A 634 19.43 38.34 11.66
N ARG A 635 19.68 38.49 12.96
CA ARG A 635 20.98 38.17 13.55
C ARG A 635 21.42 36.81 13.02
N VAL A 636 22.72 36.52 13.10
CA VAL A 636 23.19 35.14 12.95
C VAL A 636 22.69 34.33 14.14
N GLU A 637 21.41 33.96 14.08
CA GLU A 637 20.80 32.95 14.94
C GLU A 637 21.55 31.64 14.68
N GLU A 638 21.77 30.87 15.75
CA GLU A 638 22.27 29.52 15.64
C GLU A 638 21.40 28.74 14.64
N PRO A 639 21.99 27.94 13.74
CA PRO A 639 21.32 27.45 12.53
C PRO A 639 19.99 26.78 12.88
N GLN A 640 18.88 27.47 12.56
CA GLN A 640 17.58 27.24 13.18
C GLN A 640 17.28 25.76 13.30
N LYS A 641 17.18 25.31 14.56
CA LYS A 641 17.11 23.92 14.96
C LYS A 641 15.90 23.28 14.27
N ARG A 642 16.15 22.57 13.15
CA ARG A 642 15.10 22.02 12.27
C ARG A 642 14.02 21.37 13.13
N GLU A 643 12.76 21.67 12.82
CA GLU A 643 11.57 21.08 13.45
C GLU A 643 11.49 19.57 13.10
N THR A 644 12.38 18.77 13.70
CA THR A 644 12.44 17.31 13.53
C THR A 644 11.35 16.68 14.39
N VAL A 645 10.16 16.52 13.80
CA VAL A 645 9.05 15.80 14.41
C VAL A 645 9.45 14.34 14.63
N SER A 646 9.26 13.84 15.85
CA SER A 646 9.39 12.40 16.13
C SER A 646 8.19 11.67 15.53
N MET A 647 8.45 10.64 14.73
CA MET A 647 7.41 9.88 14.04
C MET A 647 7.66 8.38 14.15
N MET A 648 6.59 7.62 14.34
CA MET A 648 6.62 6.17 14.21
C MET A 648 6.87 5.79 12.75
N LEU A 649 7.87 4.95 12.49
CA LEU A 649 8.14 4.43 11.15
C LEU A 649 6.99 3.49 10.72
N THR A 650 6.62 3.55 9.45
CA THR A 650 5.54 2.74 8.89
C THR A 650 6.06 1.45 8.26
N LYS A 651 5.16 0.53 7.90
CA LYS A 651 5.48 -0.71 7.17
C LYS A 651 6.14 -0.50 5.78
N TYR A 652 6.29 0.74 5.35
CA TYR A 652 6.90 1.16 4.07
C TYR A 652 8.18 1.99 4.26
N ALA A 653 8.73 2.06 5.48
CA ALA A 653 9.94 2.84 5.73
C ALA A 653 11.19 2.22 5.06
N ALA A 654 12.13 3.09 4.69
CA ALA A 654 13.52 2.68 4.48
C ALA A 654 14.28 2.65 5.81
N TYR A 655 15.20 1.70 5.97
CA TYR A 655 15.89 1.42 7.24
C TYR A 655 17.42 1.46 7.13
N ASN A 656 18.09 1.67 8.27
CA ASN A 656 19.54 1.58 8.40
C ASN A 656 20.00 0.22 8.95
N THR A 657 21.31 0.07 9.18
CA THR A 657 22.00 -1.18 9.57
C THR A 657 21.45 -1.84 10.83
N PHE A 658 20.87 -1.06 11.75
CA PHE A 658 20.38 -1.51 13.05
C PHE A 658 18.92 -2.03 13.03
N HIS A 659 18.29 -2.16 11.86
CA HIS A 659 16.94 -2.71 11.76
C HIS A 659 16.97 -4.23 11.56
N HIS A 660 16.53 -4.94 12.60
CA HIS A 660 16.57 -6.40 12.69
C HIS A 660 15.14 -6.96 12.79
N CYS A 661 14.61 -7.45 11.66
CA CYS A 661 13.34 -8.18 11.57
C CYS A 661 13.52 -9.44 10.70
N GLU A 662 12.68 -10.47 10.85
CA GLU A 662 12.82 -11.76 10.14
C GLU A 662 13.02 -11.58 8.62
N GLN A 663 12.27 -10.66 8.02
CA GLN A 663 12.28 -10.41 6.57
C GLN A 663 13.53 -9.63 6.12
N CYS A 664 13.94 -8.60 6.88
CA CYS A 664 15.19 -7.89 6.59
C CYS A 664 16.44 -8.72 6.90
N HIS A 665 16.37 -9.74 7.76
CA HIS A 665 17.49 -10.66 7.95
C HIS A 665 17.83 -11.43 6.66
N GLN A 666 16.83 -11.87 5.89
CA GLN A 666 17.03 -12.49 4.57
C GLN A 666 17.49 -11.50 3.48
N TYR A 667 17.34 -10.19 3.70
CA TYR A 667 17.88 -9.15 2.83
C TYR A 667 19.33 -8.81 3.17
N MET A 668 19.70 -8.94 4.45
CA MET A 668 21.01 -8.56 5.01
C MET A 668 21.99 -9.75 5.22
N ASP A 669 21.51 -11.00 5.13
CA ASP A 669 22.20 -12.28 5.39
C ASP A 669 23.44 -12.21 6.29
N PHE A 670 23.22 -11.90 7.57
CA PHE A 670 24.17 -12.21 8.62
C PHE A 670 24.12 -13.73 8.93
N THR A 671 24.70 -14.55 8.05
CA THR A 671 25.05 -15.93 8.39
C THR A 671 26.07 -15.94 9.53
N SER A 672 25.83 -16.79 10.52
CA SER A 672 26.59 -16.80 11.77
C SER A 672 28.04 -17.28 11.56
N ALA A 673 28.95 -16.30 11.58
CA ALA A 673 30.41 -16.44 11.63
C ALA A 673 31.14 -16.94 10.35
N SER A 674 32.29 -16.29 10.11
CA SER A 674 33.48 -16.73 9.36
C SER A 674 33.46 -16.93 7.84
N GLN A 675 32.33 -16.85 7.12
CA GLN A 675 32.35 -16.69 5.66
C GLN A 675 31.94 -15.27 5.25
N MET A 676 32.83 -14.58 4.53
CA MET A 676 32.48 -13.33 3.85
C MET A 676 31.43 -13.59 2.77
N SER A 677 30.53 -12.64 2.53
CA SER A 677 29.61 -12.70 1.39
C SER A 677 30.42 -12.89 0.11
N ASP A 678 30.17 -14.01 -0.58
CA ASP A 678 30.95 -14.46 -1.74
C ASP A 678 30.64 -13.53 -2.93
N SER A 679 31.43 -12.45 -3.01
CA SER A 679 31.16 -11.24 -3.75
C SER A 679 32.30 -10.92 -4.71
N THR A 680 31.95 -10.82 -5.99
CA THR A 680 32.86 -10.73 -7.11
C THR A 680 33.20 -9.26 -7.41
N LEU A 681 34.49 -8.99 -7.66
CA LEU A 681 34.99 -7.67 -8.04
C LEU A 681 35.17 -7.63 -9.56
N HIS A 682 34.47 -6.72 -10.23
CA HIS A 682 34.56 -6.54 -11.68
C HIS A 682 34.96 -5.10 -12.01
N ALA A 683 35.98 -4.94 -12.85
CA ALA A 683 36.31 -3.65 -13.46
C ALA A 683 35.38 -3.38 -14.65
N PHE A 684 34.92 -2.14 -14.76
CA PHE A 684 34.16 -1.60 -15.90
C PHE A 684 34.83 -0.31 -16.36
N THR A 685 35.19 -0.21 -17.64
CA THR A 685 35.94 0.93 -18.18
C THR A 685 35.16 1.61 -19.31
N PHE A 686 35.15 2.94 -19.34
CA PHE A 686 34.59 3.74 -20.43
C PHE A 686 35.40 5.02 -20.66
N SER A 687 35.36 5.58 -21.87
CA SER A 687 36.01 6.86 -22.19
C SER A 687 35.05 8.03 -22.00
N SER A 688 35.38 8.96 -21.09
CA SER A 688 34.60 10.20 -20.89
C SER A 688 35.29 11.38 -21.55
N SER A 689 34.59 12.03 -22.48
CA SER A 689 35.06 13.24 -23.18
C SER A 689 35.25 14.45 -22.26
N VAL A 690 34.60 14.46 -21.09
CA VAL A 690 34.70 15.54 -20.08
C VAL A 690 35.94 15.39 -19.21
N LEU A 691 36.39 14.16 -18.96
CA LEU A 691 37.61 13.87 -18.18
C LEU A 691 38.85 13.70 -19.06
N GLY A 692 38.68 13.38 -20.35
CA GLY A 692 39.77 13.27 -21.33
C GLY A 692 40.54 11.93 -21.29
N GLU A 693 40.16 11.01 -20.41
CA GLU A 693 40.85 9.74 -20.15
C GLU A 693 39.83 8.56 -20.08
N GLU A 694 40.34 7.33 -20.04
CA GLU A 694 39.52 6.15 -19.71
C GLU A 694 39.26 6.08 -18.20
N VAL A 695 37.97 6.10 -17.84
CA VAL A 695 37.49 5.99 -16.46
C VAL A 695 37.28 4.51 -16.14
N GLN A 696 38.06 3.97 -15.21
CA GLN A 696 37.83 2.63 -14.65
C GLN A 696 37.07 2.72 -13.33
N LEU A 697 35.86 2.14 -13.31
CA LEU A 697 35.07 1.93 -12.10
C LEU A 697 35.17 0.46 -11.66
N TYR A 698 34.93 0.19 -10.37
CA TYR A 698 34.83 -1.18 -9.87
C TYR A 698 33.44 -1.47 -9.30
N PHE A 699 32.83 -2.55 -9.78
CA PHE A 699 31.61 -3.12 -9.21
C PHE A 699 31.98 -4.24 -8.22
N ILE A 700 31.41 -4.20 -7.02
CA ILE A 700 31.33 -5.34 -6.10
C ILE A 700 29.93 -5.90 -6.21
N ILE A 701 29.80 -7.12 -6.70
CA ILE A 701 28.51 -7.76 -6.99
C ILE A 701 28.35 -8.99 -6.07
N PRO A 702 27.32 -9.03 -5.21
CA PRO A 702 26.96 -10.26 -4.51
C PRO A 702 26.39 -11.28 -5.50
N LYS A 703 26.74 -12.57 -5.39
CA LYS A 703 26.28 -13.63 -6.31
C LYS A 703 24.75 -13.71 -6.48
N SER A 704 23.99 -13.38 -5.43
CA SER A 704 22.52 -13.28 -5.48
C SER A 704 21.97 -12.16 -6.40
N LYS A 705 22.85 -11.27 -6.89
CA LYS A 705 22.52 -10.11 -7.75
C LYS A 705 23.16 -10.17 -9.14
N GLU A 706 24.01 -11.16 -9.44
CA GLU A 706 24.67 -11.31 -10.75
C GLU A 706 23.66 -11.46 -11.92
N SER A 707 22.43 -11.92 -11.64
CA SER A 707 21.32 -11.99 -12.61
C SER A 707 20.89 -10.64 -13.21
N HIS A 708 21.22 -9.52 -12.57
CA HIS A 708 20.98 -8.17 -13.08
C HIS A 708 22.04 -7.70 -14.09
N PHE A 709 23.09 -8.48 -14.35
CA PHE A 709 24.25 -8.09 -15.16
C PHE A 709 24.52 -9.06 -16.31
N VAL A 710 25.29 -8.62 -17.30
CA VAL A 710 25.80 -9.43 -18.41
C VAL A 710 27.31 -9.52 -18.26
N PHE A 711 27.80 -10.75 -18.25
CA PHE A 711 29.23 -11.04 -18.16
C PHE A 711 29.68 -11.74 -19.43
N SER A 712 30.94 -11.52 -19.81
CA SER A 712 31.49 -12.10 -21.02
C SER A 712 31.50 -13.63 -21.00
N LYS A 713 31.65 -14.25 -22.17
CA LYS A 713 31.64 -15.72 -22.34
C LYS A 713 32.70 -16.48 -21.51
N GLN A 714 33.63 -15.79 -20.87
CA GLN A 714 34.63 -16.34 -19.93
C GLN A 714 34.29 -16.09 -18.44
N GLY A 715 33.16 -15.45 -18.13
CA GLY A 715 32.64 -15.21 -16.78
C GLY A 715 33.38 -14.14 -15.95
N LYS A 716 34.41 -13.48 -16.50
CA LYS A 716 35.31 -12.60 -15.72
C LYS A 716 35.05 -11.10 -15.89
N HIS A 717 34.68 -10.66 -17.10
CA HIS A 717 34.49 -9.24 -17.40
C HIS A 717 33.00 -8.89 -17.41
N LEU A 718 32.67 -7.73 -16.84
CA LEU A 718 31.33 -7.16 -16.81
C LEU A 718 31.10 -6.39 -18.12
N GLU A 719 30.14 -6.84 -18.93
CA GLU A 719 29.82 -6.22 -20.23
C GLU A 719 28.73 -5.17 -20.09
N SER A 720 27.69 -5.42 -19.29
CA SER A 720 26.61 -4.45 -19.02
C SER A 720 25.80 -4.77 -17.76
N MET A 721 25.09 -3.77 -17.26
CA MET A 721 23.94 -3.88 -16.36
C MET A 721 22.66 -3.95 -17.20
N ARG A 722 21.83 -4.98 -16.97
CA ARG A 722 20.65 -5.25 -17.82
C ARG A 722 19.60 -4.16 -17.68
N LEU A 723 19.09 -3.68 -18.80
CA LEU A 723 17.98 -2.72 -18.84
C LEU A 723 16.70 -3.39 -19.39
N PRO A 724 15.53 -3.17 -18.76
CA PRO A 724 14.26 -3.71 -19.25
C PRO A 724 13.79 -2.97 -20.52
N LEU A 725 12.68 -3.43 -21.11
CA LEU A 725 12.06 -2.74 -22.24
C LEU A 725 10.96 -1.78 -21.79
N VAL A 726 10.86 -0.63 -22.47
CA VAL A 726 9.76 0.34 -22.34
C VAL A 726 8.41 -0.36 -22.47
N SER A 727 8.28 -1.22 -23.49
CA SER A 727 7.07 -2.00 -23.77
C SER A 727 6.91 -3.29 -22.93
N ASP A 728 7.82 -3.59 -21.99
CA ASP A 728 7.64 -4.76 -21.12
C ASP A 728 6.39 -4.56 -20.23
N LYS A 729 5.38 -5.39 -20.49
CA LYS A 729 4.13 -5.55 -19.74
C LYS A 729 4.03 -6.91 -19.03
N GLN A 730 5.05 -7.76 -19.15
CA GLN A 730 5.04 -9.10 -18.56
C GLN A 730 5.35 -9.05 -17.05
N ASN A 731 6.07 -8.01 -16.60
CA ASN A 731 6.44 -7.80 -15.21
C ASN A 731 5.73 -6.59 -14.56
N LEU A 732 4.39 -6.57 -14.54
CA LEU A 732 3.59 -5.49 -13.92
C LEU A 732 3.88 -5.22 -12.43
N ASN A 733 4.52 -6.18 -11.73
CA ASN A 733 4.92 -6.05 -10.32
C ASN A 733 6.39 -5.63 -10.12
N ALA A 734 7.14 -5.35 -11.18
CA ALA A 734 8.53 -4.88 -11.09
C ALA A 734 8.64 -3.35 -11.24
N VAL A 735 9.73 -2.80 -10.69
CA VAL A 735 10.22 -1.43 -10.97
C VAL A 735 11.32 -1.54 -12.03
N LYS A 736 11.28 -0.68 -13.05
CA LYS A 736 12.14 -0.75 -14.24
C LYS A 736 13.48 -0.04 -14.08
N SER A 737 13.52 1.04 -13.30
CA SER A 737 14.65 1.96 -13.21
C SER A 737 15.65 1.53 -12.13
N PRO A 738 16.95 1.35 -12.45
CA PRO A 738 17.98 1.11 -11.45
C PRO A 738 18.06 2.28 -10.46
N ILE A 739 18.14 1.98 -9.17
CA ILE A 739 18.27 2.96 -8.08
C ILE A 739 19.75 3.13 -7.73
N PHE A 740 20.28 4.34 -7.87
CA PHE A 740 21.60 4.73 -7.43
C PHE A 740 21.52 5.61 -6.18
N THR A 741 22.28 5.26 -5.15
CA THR A 741 22.41 6.07 -3.93
C THR A 741 23.87 6.52 -3.76
N PRO A 742 24.21 7.80 -3.96
CA PRO A 742 25.55 8.32 -3.72
C PRO A 742 25.88 8.31 -2.21
N SER A 743 27.12 7.94 -1.87
CA SER A 743 27.55 7.89 -0.48
C SER A 743 27.72 9.28 0.13
N SER A 744 27.33 9.40 1.39
CA SER A 744 27.53 10.59 2.23
C SER A 744 28.50 10.29 3.40
N GLY A 745 29.29 9.21 3.33
CA GLY A 745 30.05 8.65 4.46
C GLY A 745 29.21 8.00 5.55
N ARG A 746 27.87 8.09 5.50
CA ARG A 746 26.91 7.68 6.53
C ARG A 746 26.63 6.17 6.61
N HIS A 747 27.65 5.34 6.48
CA HIS A 747 27.53 3.88 6.38
C HIS A 747 26.66 3.22 7.47
N GLU A 748 26.69 3.65 8.74
CA GLU A 748 25.80 3.10 9.81
C GLU A 748 24.41 3.77 9.87
N HIS A 749 24.30 5.01 9.38
CA HIS A 749 23.16 5.89 9.68
C HIS A 749 22.21 6.09 8.49
N GLY A 750 22.71 5.86 7.27
CA GLY A 750 21.98 5.98 6.01
C GLY A 750 20.92 4.89 5.85
N LEU A 751 19.85 5.23 5.13
CA LEU A 751 18.65 4.41 4.97
C LEU A 751 18.71 3.60 3.68
N LEU A 752 19.60 2.61 3.66
CA LEU A 752 19.94 1.84 2.46
C LEU A 752 19.18 0.51 2.37
N ASN A 753 18.51 0.07 3.45
CA ASN A 753 17.59 -1.05 3.38
C ASN A 753 16.25 -0.56 2.82
N LEU A 754 16.02 -0.86 1.53
CA LEU A 754 14.80 -0.52 0.82
C LEU A 754 13.77 -1.67 0.80
N PHE A 755 14.01 -2.80 1.48
CA PHE A 755 13.15 -3.99 1.41
C PHE A 755 11.67 -3.68 1.69
N HIS A 756 11.38 -3.03 2.83
CA HIS A 756 10.02 -2.66 3.21
C HIS A 756 9.45 -1.52 2.35
N ALA A 757 10.26 -0.53 1.99
CA ALA A 757 9.89 0.53 1.06
C ALA A 757 9.52 0.00 -0.35
N MET A 758 10.09 -1.14 -0.74
CA MET A 758 9.81 -1.84 -2.00
C MET A 758 8.84 -3.02 -1.85
N GLU A 759 8.20 -3.20 -0.68
CA GLU A 759 7.25 -4.29 -0.40
C GLU A 759 7.81 -5.71 -0.66
N GLY A 760 9.13 -5.87 -0.54
CA GLY A 760 9.83 -7.12 -0.81
C GLY A 760 10.01 -7.50 -2.29
N ILE A 761 9.61 -6.65 -3.25
CA ILE A 761 9.86 -6.96 -4.68
C ILE A 761 11.35 -6.93 -5.01
N SER A 762 11.77 -7.74 -5.99
CA SER A 762 13.14 -7.64 -6.53
C SER A 762 13.35 -6.29 -7.21
N HIS A 763 14.46 -5.65 -6.87
CA HIS A 763 14.85 -4.33 -7.36
C HIS A 763 16.38 -4.22 -7.42
N LEU A 764 16.85 -3.35 -8.32
CA LEU A 764 18.25 -3.12 -8.58
C LEU A 764 18.69 -1.82 -7.88
N HIS A 765 19.44 -1.97 -6.78
CA HIS A 765 19.94 -0.87 -5.97
C HIS A 765 21.48 -0.91 -5.91
N LEU A 766 22.11 0.20 -6.28
CA LEU A 766 23.56 0.38 -6.33
C LEU A 766 23.97 1.48 -5.36
N LEU A 767 24.87 1.14 -4.43
CA LEU A 767 25.51 2.09 -3.53
C LEU A 767 26.76 2.64 -4.22
N VAL A 768 26.80 3.94 -4.47
CA VAL A 768 27.90 4.59 -5.20
C VAL A 768 28.85 5.19 -4.17
N VAL A 769 29.93 4.47 -3.90
CA VAL A 769 30.83 4.68 -2.77
C VAL A 769 32.18 5.22 -3.21
N LYS A 770 32.75 6.12 -2.42
CA LYS A 770 34.15 6.53 -2.58
C LYS A 770 35.09 5.39 -2.21
N GLU A 771 36.28 5.35 -2.79
CA GLU A 771 37.26 4.27 -2.59
C GLU A 771 37.66 4.10 -1.12
N TYR A 772 37.90 5.19 -0.38
CA TYR A 772 38.20 5.10 1.07
C TYR A 772 36.99 4.64 1.91
N GLU A 773 35.77 4.75 1.39
CA GLU A 773 34.54 4.34 2.08
C GLU A 773 34.17 2.88 1.81
N MET A 774 34.69 2.28 0.73
CA MET A 774 34.40 0.90 0.33
C MET A 774 34.57 -0.13 1.46
N PRO A 775 35.63 -0.11 2.30
CA PRO A 775 35.77 -1.09 3.38
C PRO A 775 34.69 -0.95 4.46
N LEU A 776 34.21 0.28 4.71
CA LEU A 776 33.15 0.56 5.67
C LEU A 776 31.80 0.11 5.09
N TYR A 777 31.45 0.53 3.88
CA TYR A 777 30.20 0.08 3.25
C TYR A 777 30.18 -1.46 3.10
N ARG A 778 31.29 -2.12 2.74
CA ARG A 778 31.39 -3.59 2.66
C ARG A 778 31.19 -4.28 4.02
N LYS A 779 31.58 -3.66 5.14
CA LYS A 779 31.33 -4.18 6.50
C LYS A 779 29.85 -4.10 6.89
N TYR A 780 29.17 -3.01 6.54
CA TYR A 780 27.81 -2.70 7.04
C TYR A 780 26.67 -3.06 6.09
N TRP A 781 26.95 -3.18 4.78
CA TRP A 781 25.98 -3.44 3.71
C TRP A 781 26.47 -4.53 2.72
N PRO A 782 26.93 -5.71 3.19
CA PRO A 782 27.64 -6.70 2.36
C PRO A 782 26.82 -7.30 1.20
N ASN A 783 25.49 -7.15 1.23
CA ASN A 783 24.55 -7.69 0.23
C ASN A 783 24.09 -6.65 -0.81
N HIS A 784 24.58 -5.42 -0.74
CA HIS A 784 24.31 -4.38 -1.73
C HIS A 784 25.35 -4.41 -2.84
N ILE A 785 24.93 -4.08 -4.06
CA ILE A 785 25.87 -3.83 -5.16
C ILE A 785 26.59 -2.52 -4.84
N MET A 786 27.92 -2.52 -4.90
CA MET A 786 28.71 -1.30 -4.68
C MET A 786 29.42 -0.90 -5.96
N LEU A 787 29.18 0.33 -6.39
CA LEU A 787 29.94 1.00 -7.44
C LEU A 787 31.01 1.86 -6.76
N VAL A 788 32.26 1.40 -6.81
CA VAL A 788 33.40 2.11 -6.22
C VAL A 788 33.93 3.13 -7.22
N LEU A 789 33.96 4.40 -6.80
CA LEU A 789 34.48 5.50 -7.60
C LEU A 789 36.03 5.53 -7.58
N PRO A 790 36.70 6.05 -8.63
CA PRO A 790 38.16 6.13 -8.71
C PRO A 790 38.73 7.03 -7.60
N GLY A 791 39.95 6.72 -7.13
CA GLY A 791 40.57 7.43 -6.00
C GLY A 791 40.71 8.95 -6.15
N MET A 792 40.80 9.47 -7.38
CA MET A 792 40.79 10.92 -7.65
C MET A 792 39.50 11.63 -7.17
N PHE A 793 38.37 10.91 -7.07
CA PHE A 793 37.08 11.44 -6.60
C PHE A 793 36.86 11.28 -5.09
N ASN A 794 37.83 10.73 -4.35
CA ASN A 794 37.75 10.60 -2.88
C ASN A 794 37.49 11.96 -2.21
N ASN A 795 38.19 13.01 -2.62
CA ASN A 795 37.99 14.35 -2.04
C ASN A 795 36.79 15.11 -2.63
N ALA A 796 36.25 14.67 -3.77
CA ALA A 796 35.27 15.43 -4.56
C ALA A 796 33.88 15.57 -3.91
N GLY A 797 33.10 16.53 -4.40
CA GLY A 797 31.73 16.80 -3.98
C GLY A 797 30.70 15.80 -4.51
N VAL A 798 29.44 15.95 -4.10
CA VAL A 798 28.32 15.10 -4.58
C VAL A 798 28.04 15.26 -6.08
N GLY A 799 28.43 16.40 -6.68
CA GLY A 799 28.38 16.61 -8.13
C GLY A 799 29.19 15.56 -8.91
N ALA A 800 30.37 15.15 -8.41
CA ALA A 800 31.17 14.09 -9.03
C ALA A 800 30.46 12.73 -9.02
N ALA A 801 29.80 12.39 -7.91
CA ALA A 801 29.04 11.14 -7.84
C ALA A 801 27.86 11.13 -8.82
N ARG A 802 27.08 12.23 -8.90
CA ARG A 802 25.95 12.33 -9.86
C ARG A 802 26.43 12.40 -11.32
N PHE A 803 27.58 13.02 -11.59
CA PHE A 803 28.24 12.98 -12.91
C PHE A 803 28.62 11.55 -13.31
N LEU A 804 29.38 10.82 -12.48
CA LEU A 804 29.82 9.46 -12.79
C LEU A 804 28.65 8.46 -12.89
N ILE A 805 27.60 8.62 -12.07
CA ILE A 805 26.34 7.85 -12.20
C ILE A 805 25.73 8.07 -13.59
N LYS A 806 25.66 9.32 -14.06
CA LYS A 806 25.05 9.67 -15.34
C LYS A 806 25.89 9.15 -16.53
N GLU A 807 27.20 9.37 -16.52
CA GLU A 807 28.12 8.89 -17.57
C GLU A 807 28.06 7.36 -17.69
N LEU A 808 28.27 6.63 -16.58
CA LEU A 808 28.18 5.18 -16.53
C LEU A 808 26.85 4.68 -17.10
N SER A 809 25.74 5.29 -16.68
CA SER A 809 24.41 4.86 -17.10
C SER A 809 24.17 5.13 -18.59
N TYR A 810 24.70 6.23 -19.14
CA TYR A 810 24.66 6.52 -20.57
C TYR A 810 25.46 5.49 -21.38
N HIS A 811 26.71 5.19 -21.01
CA HIS A 811 27.49 4.13 -21.67
C HIS A 811 26.80 2.77 -21.56
N ASN A 812 26.20 2.46 -20.41
CA ASN A 812 25.45 1.22 -20.20
C ASN A 812 24.19 1.13 -21.08
N LEU A 813 23.47 2.24 -21.30
CA LEU A 813 22.33 2.30 -22.20
C LEU A 813 22.74 2.00 -23.65
N GLU A 814 23.84 2.57 -24.13
CA GLU A 814 24.33 2.28 -25.49
C GLU A 814 24.84 0.85 -25.64
N LEU A 815 25.47 0.27 -24.61
CA LEU A 815 25.88 -1.15 -24.59
C LEU A 815 24.66 -2.09 -24.62
N GLU A 816 23.64 -1.84 -23.80
CA GLU A 816 22.39 -2.61 -23.83
C GLU A 816 21.63 -2.44 -25.13
N ARG A 817 21.62 -1.22 -25.72
CA ARG A 817 21.05 -0.97 -27.05
C ARG A 817 21.74 -1.80 -28.13
N ASN A 818 23.08 -1.81 -28.17
CA ASN A 818 23.83 -2.65 -29.11
C ASN A 818 23.49 -4.14 -28.93
N ARG A 819 23.56 -4.64 -27.69
CA ARG A 819 23.32 -6.06 -27.35
C ARG A 819 21.88 -6.51 -27.62
N LEU A 820 20.90 -5.62 -27.51
CA LEU A 820 19.49 -5.91 -27.78
C LEU A 820 19.13 -5.70 -29.27
N GLU A 821 19.84 -4.83 -29.98
CA GLU A 821 19.69 -4.65 -31.44
C GLU A 821 20.22 -5.86 -32.23
N GLU A 822 21.31 -6.49 -31.77
CA GLU A 822 21.74 -7.82 -32.28
C GLU A 822 20.66 -8.91 -32.10
N LEU A 823 19.75 -8.74 -31.15
CA LEU A 823 18.60 -9.62 -30.89
C LEU A 823 17.30 -9.13 -31.55
N GLY A 824 17.38 -8.14 -32.44
CA GLY A 824 16.25 -7.60 -33.21
C GLY A 824 15.37 -6.59 -32.48
N VAL A 825 15.76 -6.13 -31.28
CA VAL A 825 15.03 -5.11 -30.52
C VAL A 825 15.49 -3.71 -30.94
N LYS A 826 14.55 -2.82 -31.26
CA LYS A 826 14.87 -1.44 -31.66
C LYS A 826 15.49 -0.64 -30.49
N ARG A 827 16.54 0.15 -30.74
CA ARG A 827 17.28 0.92 -29.70
C ARG A 827 16.39 1.77 -28.78
N GLN A 828 15.33 2.37 -29.31
CA GLN A 828 14.36 3.18 -28.55
C GLN A 828 13.39 2.37 -27.66
N CYS A 829 13.42 1.04 -27.72
CA CYS A 829 12.64 0.17 -26.84
C CYS A 829 13.35 -0.16 -25.52
N VAL A 830 14.65 0.13 -25.39
CA VAL A 830 15.43 -0.06 -24.15
C VAL A 830 15.10 1.06 -23.16
N TRP A 831 14.94 0.73 -21.88
CA TRP A 831 14.52 1.67 -20.82
C TRP A 831 15.62 2.71 -20.49
N PRO A 832 15.38 4.02 -20.71
CA PRO A 832 16.42 5.06 -20.59
C PRO A 832 16.38 5.84 -19.26
N PHE A 833 15.81 5.27 -18.19
CA PHE A 833 15.67 5.95 -16.89
C PHE A 833 16.44 5.27 -15.76
N ILE A 834 17.04 6.11 -14.91
CA ILE A 834 17.66 5.73 -13.63
C ILE A 834 17.07 6.58 -12.50
N VAL A 835 17.02 6.05 -11.28
CA VAL A 835 16.68 6.82 -10.08
C VAL A 835 17.96 7.20 -9.37
N VAL A 836 18.12 8.48 -9.01
CA VAL A 836 19.16 8.97 -8.10
C VAL A 836 18.46 9.41 -6.81
N MET A 837 18.79 8.76 -5.69
CA MET A 837 18.10 8.96 -4.41
C MET A 837 19.09 9.07 -3.24
N ASP A 838 18.94 10.11 -2.43
CA ASP A 838 19.74 10.34 -1.23
C ASP A 838 19.60 9.23 -0.17
N ASP A 839 20.70 8.89 0.51
CA ASP A 839 20.79 7.93 1.62
C ASP A 839 20.07 8.35 2.92
N SER A 840 19.19 9.35 2.85
CA SER A 840 18.40 9.86 3.97
C SER A 840 16.89 9.91 3.71
N CYS A 841 16.44 9.43 2.55
CA CYS A 841 15.02 9.23 2.22
C CYS A 841 14.41 8.15 3.13
N VAL A 842 13.25 8.41 3.77
CA VAL A 842 12.69 7.50 4.81
C VAL A 842 11.25 7.04 4.56
N LEU A 843 10.35 7.93 4.13
CA LEU A 843 8.91 7.67 4.00
C LEU A 843 8.33 8.43 2.82
N TRP A 844 7.32 7.84 2.17
CA TRP A 844 6.60 8.42 1.04
C TRP A 844 5.11 8.54 1.39
N HIS A 845 4.52 9.66 0.99
CA HIS A 845 3.10 9.95 1.18
C HIS A 845 2.46 10.29 -0.17
N ILE A 846 1.24 9.84 -0.40
CA ILE A 846 0.34 10.41 -1.40
C ILE A 846 -0.61 11.39 -0.69
N HIS A 847 -0.92 12.50 -1.36
CA HIS A 847 -1.83 13.54 -0.87
C HIS A 847 -3.08 13.60 -1.75
N SER A 848 -4.23 13.79 -1.11
CA SER A 848 -5.51 14.06 -1.77
C SER A 848 -6.15 15.31 -1.19
N VAL A 849 -6.72 16.13 -2.09
CA VAL A 849 -7.55 17.28 -1.72
C VAL A 849 -8.97 16.76 -1.54
N GLN A 850 -9.50 16.85 -0.32
CA GLN A 850 -10.83 16.35 -0.02
C GLN A 850 -11.86 17.48 -0.22
N GLU A 851 -12.54 17.47 -1.37
CA GLU A 851 -13.65 18.39 -1.64
C GLU A 851 -14.86 18.05 -0.76
N GLN A 852 -15.02 18.79 0.35
CA GLN A 852 -16.22 18.68 1.19
C GLN A 852 -17.37 19.45 0.54
N THR A 853 -18.38 18.71 0.08
CA THR A 853 -19.58 19.25 -0.59
C THR A 853 -20.62 19.83 0.36
N SER A 854 -20.20 20.50 1.46
CA SER A 854 -21.05 21.48 2.16
C SER A 854 -20.26 22.37 3.15
N GLN A 855 -20.63 23.66 3.15
CA GLN A 855 -20.18 24.76 4.06
C GLN A 855 -18.70 25.21 3.98
N PRO A 856 -18.41 26.52 4.20
CA PRO A 856 -17.07 27.09 4.04
C PRO A 856 -16.27 27.11 5.34
N MET A 857 -15.67 25.98 5.74
CA MET A 857 -14.62 25.96 6.76
C MET A 857 -13.51 24.98 6.40
N GLU A 858 -12.26 25.46 6.44
CA GLU A 858 -10.96 24.81 6.17
C GLU A 858 -10.95 23.47 5.40
N THR A 859 -10.62 23.53 4.11
CA THR A 859 -10.28 22.35 3.29
C THR A 859 -8.99 21.68 3.76
N GLY A 860 -9.13 20.63 4.57
CA GLY A 860 -8.02 19.79 5.01
C GLY A 860 -7.34 19.03 3.86
N VAL A 861 -6.01 18.86 3.98
CA VAL A 861 -5.24 17.97 3.12
C VAL A 861 -5.20 16.58 3.75
N SER A 862 -5.68 15.56 3.03
CA SER A 862 -5.56 14.17 3.48
C SER A 862 -4.28 13.55 2.93
N SER A 863 -3.48 12.92 3.78
CA SER A 863 -2.23 12.27 3.37
C SER A 863 -2.18 10.81 3.82
N LYS A 864 -1.82 9.92 2.90
CA LYS A 864 -1.75 8.47 3.11
C LYS A 864 -0.33 7.98 2.86
N ASN A 865 0.21 7.16 3.75
CA ASN A 865 1.51 6.53 3.57
C ASN A 865 1.47 5.53 2.39
N VAL A 866 2.50 5.57 1.55
CA VAL A 866 2.66 4.69 0.37
C VAL A 866 4.07 4.12 0.30
N SER A 867 4.25 3.03 -0.44
CA SER A 867 5.56 2.44 -0.70
C SER A 867 6.33 3.20 -1.77
N LEU A 868 7.67 3.18 -1.67
CA LEU A 868 8.56 3.64 -2.74
C LEU A 868 8.27 2.87 -4.05
N ARG A 869 7.91 1.58 -3.94
CA ARG A 869 7.38 0.79 -5.06
C ARG A 869 6.21 1.51 -5.74
N SER A 870 5.13 1.84 -5.02
CA SER A 870 3.96 2.50 -5.64
C SER A 870 4.31 3.84 -6.28
N VAL A 871 5.17 4.64 -5.64
CA VAL A 871 5.62 5.93 -6.20
C VAL A 871 6.41 5.73 -7.49
N LEU A 872 7.35 4.77 -7.53
CA LEU A 872 8.11 4.48 -8.74
C LEU A 872 7.22 3.88 -9.84
N GLN A 873 6.39 2.89 -9.54
CA GLN A 873 5.50 2.28 -10.54
C GLN A 873 4.49 3.29 -11.11
N HIS A 874 4.03 4.27 -10.32
CA HIS A 874 3.26 5.40 -10.85
C HIS A 874 4.15 6.26 -11.79
N ILE A 875 5.27 6.83 -11.34
CA ILE A 875 6.07 7.72 -12.21
C ILE A 875 6.55 7.01 -13.49
N GLU A 876 6.94 5.73 -13.42
CA GLU A 876 7.38 4.92 -14.57
C GLU A 876 6.28 4.65 -15.60
N ALA A 877 5.00 4.66 -15.20
CA ALA A 877 3.87 4.46 -16.10
C ALA A 877 3.42 5.73 -16.85
N THR A 878 4.15 6.85 -16.70
CA THR A 878 3.77 8.15 -17.29
C THR A 878 3.50 8.06 -18.81
N PRO A 879 2.32 8.50 -19.28
CA PRO A 879 2.04 8.61 -20.72
C PRO A 879 3.11 9.41 -21.45
N LYS A 880 3.69 8.82 -22.49
CA LYS A 880 4.80 9.41 -23.27
C LYS A 880 6.07 9.73 -22.43
N ILE A 881 6.32 9.04 -21.30
CA ILE A 881 7.42 9.31 -20.33
C ILE A 881 8.77 9.71 -20.94
N VAL A 882 9.17 9.07 -22.06
CA VAL A 882 10.43 9.31 -22.78
C VAL A 882 10.68 10.75 -23.25
N HIS A 883 9.68 11.63 -23.21
CA HIS A 883 9.83 13.07 -23.51
C HIS A 883 10.17 13.93 -22.28
N TYR A 884 10.05 13.38 -21.08
CA TYR A 884 10.47 14.03 -19.84
C TYR A 884 11.93 13.71 -19.57
N ALA A 885 12.73 14.76 -19.34
CA ALA A 885 14.15 14.63 -19.06
C ALA A 885 14.42 14.33 -17.58
N ILE A 886 13.62 14.93 -16.70
CA ILE A 886 13.69 14.77 -15.24
C ILE A 886 12.27 14.63 -14.70
N LEU A 887 12.02 13.60 -13.91
CA LEU A 887 10.80 13.46 -13.11
C LEU A 887 11.18 13.31 -11.62
N GLY A 888 10.29 13.68 -10.71
CA GLY A 888 10.48 13.46 -9.28
C GLY A 888 9.30 13.95 -8.45
N ILE A 889 9.48 13.98 -7.13
CA ILE A 889 8.40 14.24 -6.16
C ILE A 889 8.74 15.44 -5.28
N GLN A 890 7.74 16.07 -4.66
CA GLN A 890 8.03 17.14 -3.70
C GLN A 890 8.55 16.61 -2.37
N LYS A 891 9.07 17.51 -1.54
CA LYS A 891 9.51 17.22 -0.18
C LYS A 891 8.35 17.48 0.78
N TRP A 892 8.16 16.60 1.76
CA TRP A 892 7.14 16.77 2.79
C TRP A 892 7.45 17.99 3.68
N SER A 893 6.40 18.72 4.06
CA SER A 893 6.46 19.84 5.01
C SER A 893 5.17 19.88 5.83
N SER A 894 5.28 20.21 7.11
CA SER A 894 4.14 20.48 8.00
C SER A 894 3.31 21.70 7.55
N ARG A 895 3.86 22.53 6.65
CA ARG A 895 3.22 23.72 6.09
C ARG A 895 2.60 23.48 4.70
N LEU A 896 2.37 22.21 4.31
CA LEU A 896 1.59 21.89 3.11
C LEU A 896 0.16 22.44 3.27
N THR A 897 -0.24 23.34 2.38
CA THR A 897 -1.60 23.90 2.33
C THR A 897 -2.39 23.24 1.20
N SER A 898 -3.72 23.19 1.29
CA SER A 898 -4.56 22.77 0.16
C SER A 898 -4.30 23.62 -1.09
N GLN A 899 -3.95 24.90 -0.91
CA GLN A 899 -3.54 25.81 -1.97
C GLN A 899 -2.25 25.39 -2.70
N SER A 900 -1.29 24.73 -2.01
CA SER A 900 -0.08 24.18 -2.62
C SER A 900 -0.30 22.89 -3.43
N LEU A 901 -1.41 22.19 -3.19
CA LEU A 901 -1.81 20.96 -3.91
C LEU A 901 -2.83 21.20 -5.03
N LYS A 902 -3.21 22.46 -5.32
CA LYS A 902 -4.15 22.81 -6.41
C LYS A 902 -3.66 22.44 -7.81
N ALA A 903 -2.38 22.14 -8.00
CA ALA A 903 -1.81 21.66 -9.24
C ALA A 903 -1.07 20.33 -8.99
N PRO A 904 -1.49 19.20 -9.59
CA PRO A 904 -0.90 17.89 -9.32
C PRO A 904 0.56 17.79 -9.82
N PHE A 905 0.93 18.63 -10.78
CA PHE A 905 2.26 18.73 -11.36
C PHE A 905 2.76 20.17 -11.38
N SER A 906 4.07 20.34 -11.33
CA SER A 906 4.73 21.62 -11.59
C SER A 906 6.05 21.43 -12.32
N ARG A 907 6.33 22.32 -13.29
CA ARG A 907 7.67 22.53 -13.83
C ARG A 907 8.45 23.38 -12.85
N CYS A 908 9.38 22.78 -12.12
CA CYS A 908 10.23 23.44 -11.12
C CYS A 908 11.45 22.58 -10.83
N HIS A 909 12.33 23.05 -9.97
CA HIS A 909 13.46 22.25 -9.46
C HIS A 909 13.01 20.93 -8.80
N VAL A 910 13.82 19.89 -8.99
CA VAL A 910 13.69 18.55 -8.40
C VAL A 910 15.04 18.17 -7.78
N HIS A 911 15.03 17.67 -6.55
CA HIS A 911 16.23 17.37 -5.75
C HIS A 911 15.95 16.21 -4.77
N ASP A 912 17.01 15.61 -4.23
CA ASP A 912 17.00 14.48 -3.27
C ASP A 912 16.39 13.14 -3.79
N PHE A 913 15.44 13.18 -4.73
CA PHE A 913 14.82 12.04 -5.41
C PHE A 913 14.53 12.41 -6.87
N ILE A 914 15.35 11.88 -7.80
CA ILE A 914 15.37 12.26 -9.21
C ILE A 914 15.27 11.00 -10.07
N LEU A 915 14.22 10.88 -10.89
CA LEU A 915 14.16 9.93 -12.00
C LEU A 915 14.68 10.63 -13.27
N LEU A 916 15.87 10.25 -13.71
CA LEU A 916 16.63 10.91 -14.78
C LEU A 916 16.55 10.12 -16.08
N ASN A 917 16.14 10.79 -17.17
CA ASN A 917 16.25 10.29 -18.53
C ASN A 917 17.65 10.58 -19.06
N ILE A 918 18.51 9.56 -19.07
CA ILE A 918 19.90 9.68 -19.53
C ILE A 918 20.01 9.89 -21.04
N ASP A 919 18.98 9.54 -21.81
CA ASP A 919 18.96 9.64 -23.27
C ASP A 919 18.63 11.06 -23.75
N LEU A 920 17.67 11.74 -23.11
CA LEU A 920 17.41 13.17 -23.37
C LEU A 920 18.49 14.09 -22.81
N THR A 921 19.17 13.68 -21.74
CA THR A 921 20.16 14.55 -21.05
C THR A 921 21.60 14.31 -21.50
N GLN A 922 21.86 13.62 -22.61
CA GLN A 922 23.22 13.41 -23.15
C GLN A 922 24.06 14.71 -23.18
N ASN A 923 23.50 15.78 -23.75
CA ASN A 923 24.17 17.09 -23.91
C ASN A 923 24.17 17.98 -22.66
N VAL A 924 23.65 17.49 -21.51
CA VAL A 924 23.58 18.23 -20.24
C VAL A 924 24.20 17.37 -19.14
N GLN A 925 25.36 17.77 -18.62
CA GLN A 925 26.09 17.02 -17.61
C GLN A 925 26.04 17.68 -16.23
N TYR A 926 26.02 16.89 -15.15
CA TYR A 926 26.35 17.42 -13.82
C TYR A 926 27.79 17.97 -13.85
N ASP A 927 28.06 19.06 -13.15
CA ASP A 927 29.45 19.52 -12.98
C ASP A 927 30.07 18.70 -11.85
N PHE A 928 31.08 17.89 -12.20
CA PHE A 928 31.79 17.03 -11.24
C PHE A 928 32.51 17.82 -10.14
N ASN A 929 32.77 19.12 -10.36
CA ASN A 929 33.40 19.99 -9.40
C ASN A 929 32.46 20.46 -8.27
N ARG A 930 31.13 20.32 -8.44
CA ARG A 930 30.14 20.90 -7.51
C ARG A 930 30.11 20.19 -6.16
N TYR A 931 30.24 20.97 -5.08
CA TYR A 931 30.00 20.51 -3.71
C TYR A 931 28.59 20.86 -3.25
N PHE A 932 28.05 22.01 -3.66
CA PHE A 932 26.74 22.52 -3.27
C PHE A 932 25.89 22.94 -4.49
N CYS A 933 24.57 22.82 -4.34
CA CYS A 933 23.56 23.32 -5.29
C CYS A 933 23.62 22.66 -6.68
N GLU A 934 24.24 21.48 -6.76
CA GLU A 934 24.42 20.65 -7.95
C GLU A 934 23.10 20.33 -8.67
N ASP A 935 22.02 20.03 -7.93
CA ASP A 935 20.69 19.81 -8.50
C ASP A 935 20.08 21.11 -9.05
N VAL A 936 20.36 22.27 -8.46
CA VAL A 936 19.82 23.56 -8.91
C VAL A 936 20.45 23.93 -10.26
N ASP A 937 21.78 23.87 -10.33
CA ASP A 937 22.58 24.13 -11.54
C ASP A 937 22.25 23.15 -12.68
N PHE A 938 22.14 21.85 -12.40
CA PHE A 938 21.76 20.84 -13.39
C PHE A 938 20.32 21.05 -13.91
N ASN A 939 19.37 21.40 -13.04
CA ASN A 939 18.00 21.71 -13.45
C ASN A 939 17.92 23.00 -14.30
N LEU A 940 18.69 24.05 -13.99
CA LEU A 940 18.76 25.26 -14.81
C LEU A 940 19.31 24.95 -16.21
N ARG A 941 20.45 24.25 -16.28
CA ARG A 941 21.04 23.80 -17.55
C ARG A 941 20.09 22.91 -18.36
N THR A 942 19.34 22.02 -17.70
CA THR A 942 18.34 21.15 -18.34
C THR A 942 17.16 21.95 -18.90
N ASN A 943 16.55 22.85 -18.11
CA ASN A 943 15.42 23.66 -18.56
C ASN A 943 15.81 24.63 -19.68
N SER A 944 16.99 25.27 -19.58
CA SER A 944 17.49 26.13 -20.66
C SER A 944 17.88 25.38 -21.93
N SER A 945 18.07 24.06 -21.86
CA SER A 945 18.18 23.18 -23.04
C SER A 945 16.81 22.81 -23.66
N GLY A 946 15.71 23.43 -23.19
CA GLY A 946 14.35 23.18 -23.67
C GLY A 946 13.71 21.89 -23.14
N LEU A 947 14.40 21.16 -22.26
CA LEU A 947 13.99 19.85 -21.78
C LEU A 947 12.93 19.93 -20.66
N LEU A 948 12.03 18.94 -20.61
CA LEU A 948 10.92 18.91 -19.65
C LEU A 948 11.35 18.34 -18.30
N ILE A 949 11.14 19.13 -17.25
CA ILE A 949 11.37 18.78 -15.83
C ILE A 949 10.01 18.76 -15.13
N CYS A 950 9.64 17.66 -14.47
CA CYS A 950 8.32 17.48 -13.87
C CYS A 950 8.39 17.02 -12.40
N ARG A 951 7.86 17.85 -11.50
CA ARG A 951 7.63 17.46 -10.10
C ARG A 951 6.17 17.06 -9.89
N PHE A 952 5.96 15.86 -9.37
CA PHE A 952 4.69 15.35 -8.89
C PHE A 952 4.44 15.96 -7.50
N ASN A 953 3.40 16.77 -7.35
CA ASN A 953 3.03 17.41 -6.09
C ASN A 953 2.16 16.49 -5.22
N ASN A 954 1.36 15.61 -5.84
CA ASN A 954 0.55 14.63 -5.13
C ASN A 954 1.38 13.62 -4.34
N PHE A 955 2.68 13.45 -4.63
CA PHE A 955 3.59 12.62 -3.83
C PHE A 955 4.58 13.48 -3.06
N SER A 956 4.84 13.13 -1.79
CA SER A 956 5.89 13.78 -1.01
C SER A 956 6.83 12.81 -0.28
N LEU A 957 8.11 13.13 -0.29
CA LEU A 957 9.18 12.44 0.42
C LEU A 957 9.50 13.08 1.77
N MET A 958 9.60 12.28 2.82
CA MET A 958 10.28 12.64 4.07
C MET A 958 11.76 12.23 4.03
N LYS A 959 12.62 13.04 4.66
CA LYS A 959 14.04 12.70 4.89
C LYS A 959 14.35 12.65 6.38
N LYS A 960 15.00 11.58 6.85
CA LYS A 960 15.52 11.45 8.21
C LYS A 960 16.62 12.47 8.44
N HIS A 961 16.57 13.20 9.55
CA HIS A 961 17.70 14.02 9.98
C HIS A 961 18.80 13.11 10.53
N VAL A 962 19.97 13.11 9.88
CA VAL A 962 21.18 12.48 10.37
C VAL A 962 22.17 13.57 10.76
N GLN A 963 22.80 13.43 11.92
CA GLN A 963 23.69 14.45 12.48
C GLN A 963 25.10 14.39 11.85
N VAL A 964 25.63 13.17 11.70
CA VAL A 964 26.96 12.84 11.15
C VAL A 964 26.91 12.68 9.63
N GLY A 965 28.01 12.99 8.93
CA GLY A 965 28.19 12.73 7.50
C GLY A 965 27.63 13.77 6.55
N GLY A 966 27.99 13.62 5.27
CA GLY A 966 27.74 14.58 4.21
C GLY A 966 28.63 15.83 4.33
N GLN A 967 28.15 16.96 3.80
CA GLN A 967 28.90 18.21 3.66
C GLN A 967 29.33 18.89 4.99
N ARG A 968 29.02 18.31 6.16
CA ARG A 968 29.34 18.87 7.49
C ARG A 968 30.74 18.54 7.99
N ASP A 969 31.32 17.44 7.51
CA ASP A 969 32.52 16.85 8.14
C ASP A 969 33.84 17.34 7.52
N PHE A 970 33.78 18.19 6.47
CA PHE A 970 34.93 18.90 5.91
C PHE A 970 35.38 20.05 6.84
N ILE A 971 36.06 19.70 7.94
CA ILE A 971 36.66 20.67 8.85
C ILE A 971 37.91 21.28 8.18
N ILE A 972 37.78 22.51 7.69
CA ILE A 972 38.90 23.28 7.10
C ILE A 972 39.94 23.56 8.20
N LYS A 973 41.16 23.02 8.04
CA LYS A 973 42.26 23.14 9.00
C LYS A 973 43.55 23.65 8.32
N PRO A 974 44.48 24.28 9.05
CA PRO A 974 45.82 24.54 8.56
C PRO A 974 46.56 23.22 8.28
N LYS A 975 47.30 23.13 7.16
CA LYS A 975 48.14 21.96 6.87
C LYS A 975 49.45 21.94 7.66
N ILE A 976 49.93 23.10 8.13
CA ILE A 976 51.16 23.24 8.91
C ILE A 976 50.83 23.91 10.24
N MET A 977 51.11 23.23 11.36
CA MET A 977 50.94 23.77 12.70
C MET A 977 52.10 24.73 13.04
N VAL A 978 51.84 26.03 12.98
CA VAL A 978 52.78 27.10 13.44
C VAL A 978 52.15 27.96 14.54
N SER A 979 50.88 27.72 14.92
CA SER A 979 50.22 28.42 16.02
C SER A 979 49.10 27.57 16.62
N GLU A 980 49.00 27.55 17.96
CA GLU A 980 47.93 26.88 18.72
C GLU A 980 46.61 27.70 18.75
N SER A 981 46.36 28.51 17.71
CA SER A 981 45.15 29.31 17.63
C SER A 981 43.93 28.45 17.33
N LEU A 982 43.09 28.22 18.33
CA LEU A 982 41.78 27.55 18.22
C LEU A 982 40.71 28.41 17.50
N ALA A 983 41.08 29.55 16.91
CA ALA A 983 40.16 30.43 16.21
C ALA A 983 39.66 29.78 14.89
N PRO A 984 38.36 29.81 14.58
CA PRO A 984 37.83 29.27 13.33
C PRO A 984 38.30 30.10 12.14
N ILE A 985 38.79 29.42 11.08
CA ILE A 985 39.31 30.07 9.88
C ILE A 985 38.17 30.76 9.13
N LEU A 986 38.26 32.09 9.00
CA LEU A 986 37.23 32.92 8.40
C LEU A 986 37.15 32.67 6.88
N PRO A 987 35.96 32.73 6.25
CA PRO A 987 35.83 32.51 4.81
C PRO A 987 36.68 33.42 3.92
N LEU A 988 37.02 34.62 4.39
CA LEU A 988 37.96 35.53 3.71
C LEU A 988 39.40 34.99 3.60
N GLN A 989 39.76 33.98 4.37
CA GLN A 989 41.08 33.32 4.37
C GLN A 989 41.12 32.07 3.48
N TYR A 990 39.99 31.66 2.87
CA TYR A 990 39.93 30.53 1.93
C TYR A 990 40.55 30.87 0.55
N VAL A 991 40.95 32.14 0.39
CA VAL A 991 41.49 32.76 -0.82
C VAL A 991 42.65 33.68 -0.44
N CYS A 992 43.71 33.69 -1.23
CA CYS A 992 44.87 34.57 -1.11
C CYS A 992 45.22 35.23 -2.45
N ALA A 993 46.26 36.08 -2.50
CA ALA A 993 46.83 36.52 -3.78
C ALA A 993 47.78 35.44 -4.34
N PRO A 994 47.97 35.34 -5.67
CA PRO A 994 48.79 34.29 -6.29
C PRO A 994 50.21 34.16 -5.70
N ASP A 995 50.85 35.30 -5.46
CA ASP A 995 52.28 35.40 -5.17
C ASP A 995 52.54 35.71 -3.67
N SER A 996 51.72 35.18 -2.75
CA SER A 996 51.71 35.57 -1.31
C SER A 996 51.80 34.41 -0.32
N GLU A 997 52.69 34.55 0.68
CA GLU A 997 52.96 33.55 1.72
C GLU A 997 51.81 33.46 2.75
N HIS A 998 50.92 32.48 2.56
CA HIS A 998 49.79 32.22 3.46
C HIS A 998 49.73 30.77 3.93
N THR A 999 49.05 30.57 5.06
CA THR A 999 48.80 29.26 5.66
C THR A 999 47.92 28.39 4.76
N LEU A 1000 48.52 27.39 4.12
CA LEU A 1000 47.82 26.44 3.25
C LEU A 1000 46.77 25.64 4.02
N LEU A 1001 45.59 25.48 3.42
CA LEU A 1001 44.44 24.80 4.00
C LEU A 1001 44.33 23.35 3.52
N ALA A 1002 44.00 22.45 4.44
CA ALA A 1002 43.73 21.04 4.17
C ALA A 1002 42.29 20.83 3.67
N ALA A 1003 41.93 21.46 2.55
CA ALA A 1003 40.63 21.33 1.89
C ALA A 1003 40.77 21.54 0.36
N PRO A 1004 39.89 20.93 -0.47
CA PRO A 1004 39.96 21.06 -1.93
C PRO A 1004 39.66 22.48 -2.44
N ALA A 1005 40.28 22.86 -3.56
CA ALA A 1005 40.17 24.19 -4.15
C ALA A 1005 38.72 24.60 -4.45
N GLN A 1006 37.95 23.72 -5.10
CA GLN A 1006 36.54 23.96 -5.44
C GLN A 1006 35.66 24.15 -4.18
N PHE A 1007 35.91 23.39 -3.10
CA PHE A 1007 35.17 23.51 -1.85
C PHE A 1007 35.45 24.86 -1.15
N LEU A 1008 36.73 25.27 -1.14
CA LEU A 1008 37.14 26.59 -0.64
C LEU A 1008 36.54 27.73 -1.46
N LEU A 1009 36.48 27.59 -2.79
CA LEU A 1009 35.85 28.57 -3.68
C LEU A 1009 34.34 28.71 -3.42
N GLU A 1010 33.58 27.62 -3.43
CA GLU A 1010 32.13 27.67 -3.18
C GLU A 1010 31.83 28.22 -1.78
N LYS A 1011 32.67 27.91 -0.78
CA LYS A 1011 32.55 28.50 0.57
C LYS A 1011 32.96 29.97 0.64
N PHE A 1012 33.96 30.40 -0.12
CA PHE A 1012 34.32 31.82 -0.23
C PHE A 1012 33.18 32.62 -0.87
N LEU A 1013 32.65 32.18 -2.02
CA LEU A 1013 31.57 32.86 -2.73
C LEU A 1013 30.31 33.01 -1.88
N GLN A 1014 29.94 31.97 -1.12
CA GLN A 1014 28.78 31.98 -0.22
C GLN A 1014 28.85 33.08 0.87
N HIS A 1015 30.06 33.48 1.32
CA HIS A 1015 30.24 34.37 2.48
C HIS A 1015 30.96 35.69 2.18
N ALA A 1016 31.64 35.83 1.03
CA ALA A 1016 32.35 37.03 0.60
C ALA A 1016 31.55 37.87 -0.42
N SER A 1017 30.26 37.55 -0.62
CA SER A 1017 29.31 38.19 -1.54
C SER A 1017 29.35 39.72 -1.48
N TYR A 1018 29.29 40.30 -0.28
CA TYR A 1018 29.30 41.74 -0.03
C TYR A 1018 30.59 42.43 -0.49
N LYS A 1019 31.73 41.71 -0.45
CA LYS A 1019 33.03 42.21 -0.90
C LYS A 1019 33.19 42.06 -2.42
N LEU A 1020 32.67 40.96 -2.97
CA LEU A 1020 32.80 40.63 -4.39
C LEU A 1020 31.80 41.43 -5.24
N PHE A 1021 30.51 41.40 -4.92
CA PHE A 1021 29.43 42.06 -5.67
C PHE A 1021 28.67 43.10 -4.80
N PRO A 1022 29.33 44.17 -4.29
CA PRO A 1022 28.73 45.14 -3.38
C PRO A 1022 27.51 45.90 -3.96
N LYS A 1023 27.33 45.89 -5.28
CA LYS A 1023 26.16 46.50 -5.95
C LYS A 1023 24.94 45.56 -6.08
N ALA A 1024 25.11 44.27 -5.77
CA ALA A 1024 24.08 43.25 -5.87
C ALA A 1024 23.34 42.99 -4.54
N ILE A 1025 23.97 43.32 -3.41
CA ILE A 1025 23.47 43.06 -2.05
C ILE A 1025 22.11 43.73 -1.84
N HIS A 1026 21.10 42.91 -1.56
CA HIS A 1026 19.67 43.24 -1.46
C HIS A 1026 19.08 43.97 -2.69
N ASN A 1027 19.80 44.02 -3.81
CA ASN A 1027 19.44 44.78 -5.01
C ASN A 1027 18.92 43.86 -6.12
N PHE A 1028 17.81 43.16 -5.86
CA PHE A 1028 17.27 42.13 -6.75
C PHE A 1028 16.75 42.66 -8.10
N LYS A 1029 16.68 43.98 -8.29
CA LYS A 1029 16.42 44.65 -9.58
C LYS A 1029 17.62 44.61 -10.53
N SER A 1030 18.83 44.53 -9.98
CA SER A 1030 20.09 44.45 -10.70
C SER A 1030 20.86 43.20 -10.24
N PRO A 1031 20.47 42.00 -10.70
CA PRO A 1031 21.15 40.76 -10.32
C PRO A 1031 22.59 40.70 -10.82
N VAL A 1032 23.34 39.71 -10.36
CA VAL A 1032 24.59 39.26 -10.99
C VAL A 1032 24.22 38.34 -12.17
N LEU A 1033 24.78 38.59 -13.35
CA LEU A 1033 24.65 37.69 -14.50
C LEU A 1033 25.64 36.52 -14.34
N ALA A 1034 25.18 35.28 -14.45
CA ALA A 1034 26.02 34.08 -14.45
C ALA A 1034 25.74 33.27 -15.73
N ILE A 1035 26.81 32.86 -16.42
CA ILE A 1035 26.71 32.24 -17.75
C ILE A 1035 27.11 30.76 -17.70
N ASP A 1036 26.24 29.91 -18.26
CA ASP A 1036 26.28 28.44 -18.34
C ASP A 1036 26.43 27.65 -17.03
N CYS A 1037 26.76 28.28 -15.92
CA CYS A 1037 26.83 27.63 -14.61
C CYS A 1037 26.26 28.50 -13.50
N TYR A 1038 25.48 27.88 -12.63
CA TYR A 1038 24.99 28.46 -11.39
C TYR A 1038 25.94 28.14 -10.21
N LEU A 1039 26.25 29.17 -9.43
CA LEU A 1039 27.10 29.12 -8.23
C LEU A 1039 26.41 29.84 -7.09
N ASN A 1040 26.54 29.34 -5.85
CA ASN A 1040 25.98 30.03 -4.69
C ASN A 1040 26.89 31.20 -4.25
N ILE A 1041 26.36 32.43 -4.28
CA ILE A 1041 27.02 33.67 -3.84
C ILE A 1041 26.27 34.29 -2.63
N GLY A 1042 25.64 33.44 -1.82
CA GLY A 1042 24.89 33.85 -0.61
C GLY A 1042 23.49 34.43 -0.88
N PRO A 1043 22.58 34.39 0.12
CA PRO A 1043 21.16 34.71 -0.06
C PRO A 1043 20.85 36.19 -0.29
N GLU A 1044 21.80 37.08 0.01
CA GLU A 1044 21.67 38.53 -0.19
C GLU A 1044 21.75 38.96 -1.66
N VAL A 1045 22.18 38.06 -2.55
CA VAL A 1045 22.41 38.30 -3.98
C VAL A 1045 21.40 37.50 -4.80
N ALA A 1046 20.81 38.16 -5.81
CA ALA A 1046 20.08 37.48 -6.87
C ALA A 1046 20.98 37.21 -8.09
N ILE A 1047 20.85 36.03 -8.68
CA ILE A 1047 21.62 35.57 -9.83
C ILE A 1047 20.69 35.35 -11.02
N CYS A 1048 20.98 36.02 -12.13
CA CYS A 1048 20.36 35.74 -13.42
C CYS A 1048 21.20 34.71 -14.15
N TYR A 1049 20.67 33.50 -14.29
CA TYR A 1049 21.30 32.43 -15.06
C TYR A 1049 20.93 32.56 -16.54
N VAL A 1050 21.94 32.45 -17.42
CA VAL A 1050 21.79 32.43 -18.88
C VAL A 1050 22.72 31.36 -19.46
N SER A 1051 22.27 30.56 -20.43
CA SER A 1051 23.15 29.66 -21.20
C SER A 1051 23.63 30.30 -22.49
N SER A 1052 24.89 30.04 -22.89
CA SER A 1052 25.42 30.43 -24.21
C SER A 1052 25.07 29.46 -25.33
N ARG A 1053 24.55 28.27 -25.00
CA ARG A 1053 24.24 27.20 -25.98
C ARG A 1053 23.28 27.72 -27.07
N PRO A 1054 23.51 27.39 -28.36
CA PRO A 1054 22.56 27.66 -29.43
C PRO A 1054 21.17 27.10 -29.12
N HIS A 1055 20.12 27.82 -29.53
CA HIS A 1055 18.71 27.49 -29.29
C HIS A 1055 18.27 27.37 -27.81
N SER A 1056 19.08 27.88 -26.86
CA SER A 1056 18.72 27.86 -25.44
C SER A 1056 17.55 28.76 -25.07
N SER A 1057 16.70 28.26 -24.17
CA SER A 1057 15.57 28.97 -23.58
C SER A 1057 16.03 29.73 -22.33
N ASN A 1058 16.31 31.02 -22.50
CA ASN A 1058 16.80 31.90 -21.43
C ASN A 1058 15.68 32.83 -20.92
N VAL A 1059 15.85 33.34 -19.71
CA VAL A 1059 14.97 34.37 -19.13
C VAL A 1059 15.09 35.66 -19.95
N ASN A 1060 14.00 36.42 -20.11
CA ASN A 1060 14.08 37.73 -20.76
C ASN A 1060 14.90 38.70 -19.89
N CYS A 1061 15.91 39.31 -20.50
CA CYS A 1061 16.81 40.27 -19.86
C CYS A 1061 16.67 41.70 -20.43
N GLU A 1062 15.70 41.94 -21.31
CA GLU A 1062 15.45 43.28 -21.86
C GLU A 1062 15.14 44.30 -20.75
N GLY A 1063 15.85 45.43 -20.77
CA GLY A 1063 15.74 46.48 -19.75
C GLY A 1063 16.45 46.18 -18.42
N VAL A 1064 16.97 44.97 -18.20
CA VAL A 1064 17.72 44.62 -16.99
C VAL A 1064 19.14 45.21 -17.06
N CYS A 1065 19.54 45.91 -16.00
CA CYS A 1065 20.92 46.39 -15.83
C CYS A 1065 21.58 45.61 -14.69
N PHE A 1066 22.61 44.81 -15.00
CA PHE A 1066 23.26 43.89 -14.07
C PHE A 1066 24.26 44.61 -13.15
N SER A 1067 24.33 44.17 -11.89
CA SER A 1067 25.28 44.70 -10.89
C SER A 1067 26.64 43.99 -10.87
N GLY A 1068 26.74 42.87 -11.61
CA GLY A 1068 27.98 42.14 -11.83
C GLY A 1068 27.84 41.04 -12.88
N LEU A 1069 28.98 40.44 -13.22
CA LEU A 1069 29.12 39.31 -14.15
C LEU A 1069 30.00 38.23 -13.49
N LEU A 1070 29.53 36.99 -13.49
CA LEU A 1070 30.25 35.81 -13.00
C LEU A 1070 30.49 34.84 -14.17
N LEU A 1071 31.76 34.55 -14.40
CA LEU A 1071 32.25 33.64 -15.44
C LEU A 1071 33.07 32.54 -14.76
N TYR A 1072 32.57 31.29 -14.77
CA TYR A 1072 33.24 30.13 -14.16
C TYR A 1072 33.55 29.09 -15.24
N LEU A 1073 34.84 28.74 -15.37
CA LEU A 1073 35.35 27.69 -16.28
C LEU A 1073 34.72 27.75 -17.69
N CYS A 1074 34.60 28.96 -18.24
CA CYS A 1074 33.70 29.22 -19.37
C CYS A 1074 34.01 28.41 -20.63
N ASP A 1075 32.97 27.74 -21.12
CA ASP A 1075 32.99 27.01 -22.38
C ASP A 1075 33.36 27.92 -23.57
N SER A 1076 33.89 27.29 -24.60
CA SER A 1076 34.11 27.83 -25.94
C SER A 1076 32.91 28.59 -26.53
N PHE A 1077 31.68 28.16 -26.22
CA PHE A 1077 30.43 28.77 -26.71
C PHE A 1077 30.15 30.17 -26.13
N VAL A 1078 30.74 30.53 -24.98
CA VAL A 1078 30.67 31.92 -24.47
C VAL A 1078 31.56 32.78 -25.36
N GLY A 1079 30.99 33.82 -26.01
CA GLY A 1079 31.72 34.74 -26.89
C GLY A 1079 31.40 36.21 -26.60
N ALA A 1080 32.27 37.13 -27.05
CA ALA A 1080 32.12 38.57 -26.80
C ALA A 1080 30.76 39.12 -27.26
N ASP A 1081 30.27 38.69 -28.43
CA ASP A 1081 28.95 39.08 -28.98
C ASP A 1081 27.75 38.60 -28.16
N LEU A 1082 27.92 37.62 -27.26
CA LEU A 1082 26.90 37.27 -26.28
C LEU A 1082 26.91 38.28 -25.13
N LEU A 1083 28.09 38.65 -24.63
CA LEU A 1083 28.25 39.57 -23.51
C LEU A 1083 27.77 40.99 -23.84
N LYS A 1084 28.07 41.48 -25.05
CA LYS A 1084 27.68 42.79 -25.58
C LYS A 1084 26.16 43.02 -25.67
N LYS A 1085 25.34 41.98 -25.47
CA LYS A 1085 23.87 42.09 -25.40
C LYS A 1085 23.36 42.55 -24.03
N PHE A 1086 24.15 42.38 -22.98
CA PHE A 1086 23.77 42.68 -21.60
C PHE A 1086 24.30 44.05 -21.16
N LYS A 1087 23.52 44.76 -20.34
CA LYS A 1087 23.87 46.11 -19.85
C LYS A 1087 24.29 46.03 -18.39
N PHE A 1088 25.40 46.63 -18.03
CA PHE A 1088 25.92 46.63 -16.66
C PHE A 1088 25.84 48.02 -16.03
N LEU A 1089 25.74 48.06 -14.71
CA LEU A 1089 25.87 49.32 -13.96
C LEU A 1089 27.34 49.76 -13.96
N LYS A 1090 27.62 51.06 -14.21
CA LYS A 1090 28.95 51.67 -14.01
C LYS A 1090 29.55 51.25 -12.66
N GLY A 1091 30.73 50.64 -12.66
CA GLY A 1091 31.39 50.10 -11.46
C GLY A 1091 30.82 48.77 -10.91
N ALA A 1092 29.99 48.05 -11.68
CA ALA A 1092 29.67 46.64 -11.45
C ALA A 1092 30.94 45.79 -11.32
N THR A 1093 30.86 44.62 -10.66
CA THR A 1093 32.01 43.71 -10.56
C THR A 1093 31.93 42.59 -11.59
N LEU A 1094 33.00 42.37 -12.34
CA LEU A 1094 33.25 41.12 -13.06
C LEU A 1094 34.07 40.18 -12.18
N CYS A 1095 33.78 38.88 -12.18
CA CYS A 1095 34.61 37.83 -11.61
C CYS A 1095 34.79 36.71 -12.65
N VAL A 1096 36.04 36.43 -13.04
CA VAL A 1096 36.40 35.35 -13.98
C VAL A 1096 37.21 34.30 -13.24
N ILE A 1097 36.77 33.04 -13.25
CA ILE A 1097 37.36 31.91 -12.51
C ILE A 1097 37.84 30.84 -13.50
N CYS A 1098 39.10 30.43 -13.40
CA CYS A 1098 39.78 29.48 -14.30
C CYS A 1098 40.68 28.50 -13.53
N GLN A 1099 41.09 27.41 -14.20
CA GLN A 1099 41.98 26.39 -13.62
C GLN A 1099 43.44 26.88 -13.44
N ASP A 1100 43.88 27.88 -14.22
CA ASP A 1100 45.23 28.43 -14.17
C ASP A 1100 45.27 29.89 -14.67
N ARG A 1101 46.38 30.60 -14.39
CA ARG A 1101 46.59 32.01 -14.80
C ARG A 1101 46.60 32.20 -16.32
N SER A 1102 47.06 31.24 -17.11
CA SER A 1102 47.12 31.33 -18.58
C SER A 1102 45.71 31.24 -19.17
N SER A 1103 44.91 30.24 -18.77
CA SER A 1103 43.50 30.12 -19.17
C SER A 1103 42.68 31.35 -18.77
N LEU A 1104 42.98 31.95 -17.61
CA LEU A 1104 42.37 33.20 -17.16
C LEU A 1104 42.68 34.36 -18.11
N ARG A 1105 43.96 34.59 -18.44
CA ARG A 1105 44.37 35.68 -19.34
C ARG A 1105 43.86 35.46 -20.77
N GLN A 1106 43.88 34.22 -21.26
CA GLN A 1106 43.28 33.85 -22.55
C GLN A 1106 41.78 34.13 -22.58
N THR A 1107 41.04 33.82 -21.51
CA THR A 1107 39.59 34.05 -21.43
C THR A 1107 39.23 35.54 -21.47
N ILE A 1108 40.02 36.39 -20.83
CA ILE A 1108 39.83 37.86 -20.85
C ILE A 1108 39.95 38.42 -22.28
N VAL A 1109 41.02 38.02 -22.99
CA VAL A 1109 41.26 38.45 -24.38
C VAL A 1109 40.21 37.85 -25.34
N ARG A 1110 39.88 36.56 -25.19
CA ARG A 1110 38.89 35.83 -26.01
C ARG A 1110 37.47 36.41 -25.92
N LEU A 1111 37.17 37.11 -24.82
CA LEU A 1111 35.85 37.70 -24.55
C LEU A 1111 35.86 39.24 -24.65
N GLU A 1112 36.96 39.83 -25.12
CA GLU A 1112 37.12 41.29 -25.34
C GLU A 1112 36.79 42.13 -24.09
N LEU A 1113 37.09 41.60 -22.90
CA LEU A 1113 36.65 42.20 -21.63
C LEU A 1113 37.38 43.49 -21.27
N GLU A 1114 38.58 43.73 -21.83
CA GLU A 1114 39.39 44.92 -21.51
C GLU A 1114 38.81 46.22 -22.10
N ASP A 1115 37.89 46.13 -23.07
CA ASP A 1115 37.20 47.28 -23.68
C ASP A 1115 36.25 47.99 -22.71
N GLU A 1116 35.52 47.23 -21.88
CA GLU A 1116 34.45 47.72 -20.98
C GLU A 1116 34.76 47.52 -19.48
N TRP A 1117 35.79 46.73 -19.13
CA TRP A 1117 36.13 46.40 -17.74
C TRP A 1117 37.58 46.77 -17.37
N GLN A 1118 37.73 47.66 -16.38
CA GLN A 1118 39.03 47.96 -15.76
C GLN A 1118 39.46 46.84 -14.81
N PHE A 1119 40.59 46.21 -15.11
CA PHE A 1119 41.28 45.25 -14.23
C PHE A 1119 42.46 45.89 -13.48
N ARG A 1120 42.93 45.23 -12.40
CA ARG A 1120 44.16 45.62 -11.67
C ARG A 1120 44.91 44.38 -11.19
N LEU A 1121 46.24 44.47 -11.06
CA LEU A 1121 47.09 43.37 -10.59
C LEU A 1121 46.72 42.86 -9.19
N ARG A 1122 46.33 43.77 -8.27
CA ARG A 1122 45.91 43.44 -6.90
C ARG A 1122 44.50 42.84 -6.79
N ASP A 1123 43.77 42.78 -7.91
CA ASP A 1123 42.40 42.27 -7.99
C ASP A 1123 42.38 40.82 -8.55
N GLU A 1124 43.56 40.17 -8.65
CA GLU A 1124 43.81 38.74 -8.96
C GLU A 1124 44.00 37.92 -7.67
N PHE A 1125 43.40 36.73 -7.62
CA PHE A 1125 43.31 35.86 -6.45
C PHE A 1125 43.48 34.38 -6.80
N GLN A 1126 43.80 33.55 -5.80
CA GLN A 1126 43.77 32.08 -5.89
C GLN A 1126 43.16 31.45 -4.64
N THR A 1127 42.66 30.22 -4.72
CA THR A 1127 42.22 29.45 -3.55
C THR A 1127 43.40 29.03 -2.66
N ALA A 1128 43.22 29.09 -1.33
CA ALA A 1128 44.26 28.80 -0.35
C ALA A 1128 44.41 27.29 -0.01
N ASN A 1129 44.06 26.41 -0.94
CA ASN A 1129 44.26 24.96 -0.78
C ASN A 1129 45.76 24.60 -0.72
N SER A 1130 46.07 23.42 -0.21
CA SER A 1130 47.43 22.92 -0.23
C SER A 1130 47.92 22.45 -1.60
N SER A 1131 49.24 22.34 -1.72
CA SER A 1131 50.05 21.85 -2.85
C SER A 1131 49.57 20.59 -3.57
N ASP A 1132 48.79 19.75 -2.90
CA ASP A 1132 48.39 18.43 -3.37
C ASP A 1132 47.15 18.49 -4.28
N ASP A 1133 46.52 19.67 -4.35
CA ASP A 1133 45.41 20.02 -5.24
C ASP A 1133 45.79 21.28 -6.04
N LYS A 1134 45.24 21.44 -7.24
CA LYS A 1134 45.53 22.61 -8.09
C LYS A 1134 44.68 23.81 -7.64
N PRO A 1135 45.28 24.95 -7.27
CA PRO A 1135 44.51 26.13 -6.89
C PRO A 1135 43.75 26.70 -8.09
N LEU A 1136 42.53 27.17 -7.83
CA LEU A 1136 41.71 27.88 -8.80
C LEU A 1136 42.07 29.36 -8.77
N TYR A 1137 42.28 29.95 -9.93
CA TYR A 1137 42.64 31.35 -10.08
C TYR A 1137 41.43 32.16 -10.49
N PHE A 1138 41.28 33.35 -9.94
CA PHE A 1138 40.22 34.26 -10.37
C PHE A 1138 40.64 35.73 -10.34
N LEU A 1139 40.12 36.49 -11.29
CA LEU A 1139 40.38 37.92 -11.45
C LEU A 1139 39.07 38.68 -11.35
N THR A 1140 39.13 39.81 -10.65
CA THR A 1140 38.01 40.74 -10.55
C THR A 1140 38.26 42.02 -11.33
N GLY A 1141 37.22 42.55 -11.95
CA GLY A 1141 37.24 43.76 -12.76
C GLY A 1141 36.08 44.70 -12.44
N ARG A 1142 36.18 45.96 -12.87
CA ARG A 1142 35.16 46.99 -12.66
C ARG A 1142 34.68 47.56 -13.98
N HIS A 1143 33.36 47.52 -14.22
CA HIS A 1143 32.79 48.13 -15.42
C HIS A 1143 33.08 49.63 -15.43
N VAL A 1144 33.45 50.17 -16.59
CA VAL A 1144 33.73 51.60 -16.80
C VAL A 1144 32.49 52.45 -16.58
#